data_AF-A0A1M6XMP7-F1
#
_entry.id   AF-A0A1M6XMP7-F1
#
_cell.length_a   1.000
_cell.length_b   1.000
_cell.length_c   1.000
_cell.angle_alpha   90.00
_cell.angle_beta   90.00
_cell.angle_gamma   90.00
#
_symmetry.space_group_name_H-M   'P 1'
#
loop_
_entity.id
_entity.type
_entity.pdbx_description
1 polymer ?
#
loop_
_entity_poly.entity_id
_entity_poly.type
_entity_poly.pdbx_seq_one_letter_code
_entity_poly.pdbx_strand_id
1 'polypeptide(L)'
;MGFYFAEVRKLRRELQAAYGAGEYKKALILGKNILQKYLENDDANTMEYASDMHNLGVIFDTMGMYAKAVEYYKKAAILKRDCSGESLSYADTVNNLAIAYNNMGEGEKARRFHGEVLKIREAKLGKDHPDTIYSLFHLGNTEEDLQQYEKAVEYHQQALERARRSAGFSKEDMADIFASLGAAYDGGGNYRRSISSYEKALDFMEKAGVEESFCYMIWTLSLAEVCEKAGWNELAVEYCEKAVQMRRKMMQDSHLDYINSLNSLGILCCKAGMFAKSLQCHEEVLRLVQEVLGSDHLFYADTLNNMSADYSGMNEMEKALEANAEALRRKEAALGPSHPQVAVCYMSRGRLYEKMGRDTDALAAYEKALLIRRDTVGRMDPLYADTLEQIAGLFTAKGAYEAAAEYLQEALYIRREAETGTDRDLVGGLQLLADVKQKAGEGQAAAALCREAMELLEKHFSKNHPEYAIGLAKLGEILAREKQYDEAIQILTESAAIQKEMLDEDNPRYLKTLEYLAEVCVRKGDYAVAVQHYLALNDANYEETAEDKQRAAETLLAIAVCYLAMGNEKKAEAYRKEAVEKLSRAGGGLTEKFAKRHQQYDLLANKGKLPYAGAERQAKMEERRRLQKAKDLFTEMLAQRGEQEQSLDKEAVRNAISLGDLQMRTGNRDQAFFWYQAAEQAAEGMEYAQACRRLGEWYLTAGEYLKGLQKLTNAKNYIEEYDSVKTKDYCELLAEIGDCYFAMGEKEKAVGMYLPYIRLFRELQLPRGKQYQRRLERTGRLLADSGRHKDAAECFSELALATRMMEGETENFARLLLKTAASHIAQGNQKEANTLLDRALLLGTAKGRETEAYGKLCDRIGRMYAANGSLERAEDCLSIAYEMTRNGKKCLTRDGLAALLSVLRKLGREERYFAVKQGKKLE
;
A
#
# COMPACT_ATOMS: atom_id res chain seq x y z
N MET A 1 76.73 4.15 30.63
CA MET A 1 75.96 5.31 30.13
C MET A 1 76.07 5.52 28.61
N GLY A 2 77.21 5.94 28.04
CA GLY A 2 77.31 6.27 26.58
C GLY A 2 77.01 5.11 25.60
N PHE A 3 77.51 3.91 25.88
CA PHE A 3 77.25 2.71 25.05
C PHE A 3 75.78 2.26 25.11
N TYR A 4 75.16 2.31 26.29
CA TYR A 4 73.75 2.00 26.52
C TYR A 4 72.82 2.89 25.69
N PHE A 5 72.97 4.22 25.74
CA PHE A 5 72.14 5.13 24.95
C PHE A 5 72.34 4.98 23.44
N ALA A 6 73.56 4.63 23.00
CA ALA A 6 73.82 4.35 21.59
C ALA A 6 73.10 3.07 21.12
N GLU A 7 73.07 2.04 21.96
CA GLU A 7 72.36 0.78 21.71
C GLU A 7 70.84 0.99 21.67
N VAL A 8 70.26 1.69 22.64
CA VAL A 8 68.82 2.05 22.62
C VAL A 8 68.46 2.85 21.37
N ARG A 9 69.27 3.84 20.96
CA ARG A 9 69.04 4.60 19.72
C ARG A 9 69.12 3.74 18.46
N LYS A 10 69.96 2.71 18.45
CA LYS A 10 70.03 1.75 17.35
C LYS A 10 68.76 0.91 17.31
N LEU A 11 68.36 0.34 18.45
CA LEU A 11 67.14 -0.46 18.57
C LEU A 11 65.88 0.33 18.20
N ARG A 12 65.78 1.62 18.59
CA ARG A 12 64.66 2.48 18.19
C ARG A 12 64.57 2.66 16.68
N ARG A 13 65.71 2.86 15.99
CA ARG A 13 65.74 2.97 14.53
C ARG A 13 65.30 1.66 13.86
N GLU A 14 65.77 0.53 14.37
CA GLU A 14 65.36 -0.79 13.87
C GLU A 14 63.88 -1.07 14.13
N LEU A 15 63.36 -0.66 15.29
CA LEU A 15 61.94 -0.76 15.63
C LEU A 15 61.10 0.08 14.68
N GLN A 16 61.47 1.34 14.46
CA GLN A 16 60.75 2.23 13.56
C GLN A 16 60.76 1.70 12.12
N ALA A 17 61.89 1.16 11.66
CA ALA A 17 61.99 0.52 10.35
C ALA A 17 61.11 -0.74 10.26
N ALA A 18 61.13 -1.60 11.28
CA ALA A 18 60.29 -2.79 11.34
C ALA A 18 58.79 -2.43 11.37
N TYR A 19 58.42 -1.41 12.14
CA TYR A 19 57.04 -0.91 12.21
C TYR A 19 56.59 -0.35 10.85
N GLY A 20 57.39 0.51 10.21
CA GLY A 20 57.10 1.07 8.89
C GLY A 20 57.03 0.01 7.78
N ALA A 21 57.72 -1.12 7.94
CA ALA A 21 57.63 -2.27 7.02
C ALA A 21 56.43 -3.21 7.32
N GLY A 22 55.62 -2.93 8.34
CA GLY A 22 54.52 -3.80 8.77
C GLY A 22 54.98 -5.07 9.51
N GLU A 23 56.26 -5.18 9.86
CA GLU A 23 56.83 -6.31 10.60
C GLU A 23 56.52 -6.21 12.12
N TYR A 24 55.23 -6.09 12.48
CA TYR A 24 54.81 -5.73 13.85
C TYR A 24 55.32 -6.70 14.92
N LYS A 25 55.43 -8.01 14.62
CA LYS A 25 56.01 -9.00 15.54
C LYS A 25 57.47 -8.69 15.88
N LYS A 26 58.26 -8.27 14.90
CA LYS A 26 59.66 -7.88 15.10
C LYS A 26 59.75 -6.55 15.84
N ALA A 27 58.90 -5.59 15.49
CA ALA A 27 58.79 -4.32 16.21
C ALA A 27 58.47 -4.54 17.71
N LEU A 28 57.56 -5.46 18.04
CA LEU A 28 57.26 -5.84 19.44
C LEU A 28 58.47 -6.39 20.18
N ILE A 29 59.24 -7.28 19.55
CA ILE A 29 60.45 -7.86 20.16
C ILE A 29 61.48 -6.76 20.42
N LEU A 30 61.73 -5.91 19.42
CA LEU A 30 62.66 -4.79 19.54
C LEU A 30 62.22 -3.80 20.63
N GLY A 31 60.91 -3.50 20.72
CA GLY A 31 60.36 -2.61 21.74
C GLY A 31 60.49 -3.17 23.15
N LYS A 32 60.24 -4.47 23.34
CA LYS A 32 60.48 -5.14 24.63
C LYS A 32 61.96 -5.16 25.02
N ASN A 33 62.85 -5.39 24.04
CA ASN A 33 64.30 -5.34 24.27
C ASN A 33 64.75 -3.94 24.74
N ILE A 34 64.19 -2.89 24.15
CA ILE A 34 64.45 -1.51 24.60
C ILE A 34 64.04 -1.34 26.06
N LEU A 35 62.80 -1.70 26.43
CA LEU A 35 62.33 -1.59 27.82
C LEU A 35 63.17 -2.42 28.80
N GLN A 36 63.62 -3.62 28.39
CA GLN A 36 64.51 -4.44 29.19
C GLN A 36 65.87 -3.76 29.40
N LYS A 37 66.43 -3.09 28.39
CA LYS A 37 67.69 -2.34 28.54
C LYS A 37 67.58 -1.21 29.55
N TYR A 38 66.44 -0.52 29.60
CA TYR A 38 66.17 0.48 30.65
C TYR A 38 66.15 -0.15 32.05
N LEU A 39 65.49 -1.31 32.20
CA LEU A 39 65.43 -2.04 33.48
C LEU A 39 66.81 -2.57 33.93
N GLU A 40 67.61 -3.11 33.02
CA GLU A 40 68.98 -3.60 33.30
C GLU A 40 69.94 -2.49 33.77
N ASN A 41 69.60 -1.22 33.53
CA ASN A 41 70.40 -0.06 33.88
C ASN A 41 69.74 0.83 34.94
N ASP A 42 68.70 0.34 35.65
CA ASP A 42 67.92 1.07 36.67
C ASP A 42 67.34 2.42 36.19
N ASP A 43 67.04 2.53 34.90
CA ASP A 43 66.63 3.78 34.21
C ASP A 43 65.12 3.82 33.89
N ALA A 44 64.32 3.04 34.62
CA ALA A 44 62.91 2.78 34.34
C ALA A 44 61.93 3.89 34.82
N ASN A 45 62.45 5.02 35.34
CA ASN A 45 61.65 6.15 35.81
C ASN A 45 61.86 7.42 34.95
N THR A 46 62.25 7.26 33.69
CA THR A 46 62.54 8.36 32.76
C THR A 46 61.43 8.60 31.75
N MET A 47 61.41 9.82 31.19
CA MET A 47 60.48 10.21 30.13
C MET A 47 60.68 9.37 28.86
N GLU A 48 61.93 9.01 28.55
CA GLU A 48 62.31 8.18 27.44
C GLU A 48 61.78 6.74 27.58
N TYR A 49 61.92 6.14 28.76
CA TYR A 49 61.34 4.82 29.05
C TYR A 49 59.82 4.84 28.90
N ALA A 50 59.15 5.87 29.42
CA ALA A 50 57.71 6.04 29.27
C ALA A 50 57.28 6.22 27.79
N SER A 51 58.11 6.87 26.98
CA SER A 51 57.84 7.08 25.55
C SER A 51 58.01 5.79 24.74
N ASP A 52 59.04 5.00 25.02
CA ASP A 52 59.19 3.67 24.40
C ASP A 52 58.08 2.71 24.84
N MET A 53 57.60 2.85 26.07
CA MET A 53 56.44 2.10 26.56
C MET A 53 55.15 2.48 25.84
N HIS A 54 54.94 3.78 25.59
CA HIS A 54 53.85 4.27 24.75
C HIS A 54 53.96 3.73 23.31
N ASN A 55 55.14 3.76 22.69
CA ASN A 55 55.35 3.21 21.35
C ASN A 55 55.05 1.72 21.27
N LEU A 56 55.37 0.95 22.33
CA LEU A 56 54.98 -0.45 22.40
C LEU A 56 53.45 -0.62 22.51
N GLY A 57 52.77 0.28 23.21
CA GLY A 57 51.31 0.40 23.22
C GLY A 57 50.74 0.61 21.81
N VAL A 58 51.32 1.52 21.02
CA VAL A 58 50.94 1.77 19.61
C VAL A 58 51.06 0.51 18.77
N ILE A 59 52.15 -0.27 18.93
CA ILE A 59 52.31 -1.51 18.18
C ILE A 59 51.24 -2.54 18.55
N PHE A 60 50.90 -2.68 19.84
CA PHE A 60 49.81 -3.55 20.26
C PHE A 60 48.45 -3.10 19.70
N ASP A 61 48.20 -1.79 19.70
CA ASP A 61 46.99 -1.17 19.18
C ASP A 61 46.83 -1.42 17.67
N THR A 62 47.88 -1.19 16.87
CA THR A 62 47.90 -1.48 15.42
C THR A 62 47.64 -2.96 15.12
N MET A 63 48.02 -3.87 16.04
CA MET A 63 47.76 -5.31 15.91
C MET A 63 46.36 -5.72 16.42
N GLY A 64 45.51 -4.79 16.84
CA GLY A 64 44.18 -5.05 17.42
C GLY A 64 44.22 -5.62 18.84
N MET A 65 45.37 -5.59 19.52
CA MET A 65 45.54 -6.12 20.87
C MET A 65 45.25 -5.04 21.93
N TYR A 66 44.05 -4.46 21.89
CA TYR A 66 43.67 -3.26 22.65
C TYR A 66 43.86 -3.39 24.16
N ALA A 67 43.56 -4.55 24.76
CA ALA A 67 43.75 -4.76 26.19
C ALA A 67 45.23 -4.61 26.63
N LYS A 68 46.17 -5.07 25.81
CA LYS A 68 47.60 -4.87 26.06
C LYS A 68 48.02 -3.43 25.78
N ALA A 69 47.50 -2.82 24.71
CA ALA A 69 47.75 -1.43 24.41
C ALA A 69 47.37 -0.54 25.61
N VAL A 70 46.16 -0.73 26.18
CA VAL A 70 45.67 -0.06 27.37
C VAL A 70 46.61 -0.25 28.57
N GLU A 71 47.14 -1.46 28.80
CA GLU A 71 48.10 -1.72 29.88
C GLU A 71 49.35 -0.85 29.74
N TYR A 72 49.97 -0.86 28.54
CA TYR A 72 51.19 -0.10 28.27
C TYR A 72 50.94 1.41 28.25
N TYR A 73 49.85 1.87 27.66
CA TYR A 73 49.47 3.28 27.66
C TYR A 73 49.19 3.80 29.07
N LYS A 74 48.51 3.04 29.94
CA LYS A 74 48.30 3.43 31.35
C LYS A 74 49.62 3.61 32.09
N LYS A 75 50.51 2.63 32.00
CA LYS A 75 51.82 2.66 32.67
C LYS A 75 52.65 3.84 32.17
N ALA A 76 52.67 4.05 30.84
CA ALA A 76 53.32 5.19 30.23
C ALA A 76 52.70 6.52 30.67
N ALA A 77 51.37 6.64 30.73
CA ALA A 77 50.68 7.86 31.14
C ALA A 77 51.00 8.26 32.58
N ILE A 78 50.95 7.30 33.52
CA ILE A 78 51.31 7.53 34.92
C ILE A 78 52.75 8.06 35.01
N LEU A 79 53.70 7.36 34.38
CA LEU A 79 55.11 7.77 34.45
C LEU A 79 55.37 9.13 33.78
N LYS A 80 54.76 9.40 32.61
CA LYS A 80 54.87 10.72 31.95
C LYS A 80 54.32 11.84 32.82
N ARG A 81 53.21 11.60 33.54
CA ARG A 81 52.61 12.54 34.48
C ARG A 81 53.54 12.81 35.66
N ASP A 82 54.13 11.76 36.23
CA ASP A 82 55.06 11.89 37.36
C ASP A 82 56.35 12.64 36.97
N CYS A 83 56.88 12.39 35.76
CA CYS A 83 58.09 13.04 35.27
C CYS A 83 57.89 14.50 34.86
N SER A 84 56.74 14.85 34.26
CA SER A 84 56.57 16.12 33.53
C SER A 84 55.24 16.84 33.77
N GLY A 85 54.41 16.34 34.68
CA GLY A 85 53.05 16.82 34.89
C GLY A 85 52.15 16.57 33.67
N GLU A 86 51.12 17.40 33.50
CA GLU A 86 50.17 17.36 32.39
C GLU A 86 50.80 17.94 31.09
N SER A 87 51.90 17.35 30.63
CA SER A 87 52.63 17.72 29.41
C SER A 87 51.87 17.30 28.14
N LEU A 88 52.28 17.83 26.98
CA LEU A 88 51.69 17.41 25.69
C LEU A 88 51.94 15.93 25.41
N SER A 89 53.14 15.44 25.74
CA SER A 89 53.46 14.02 25.58
C SER A 89 52.64 13.11 26.52
N TYR A 90 52.25 13.60 27.70
CA TYR A 90 51.25 12.92 28.54
C TYR A 90 49.89 12.90 27.84
N ALA A 91 49.43 14.04 27.34
CA ALA A 91 48.15 14.16 26.63
C ALA A 91 48.08 13.24 25.39
N ASP A 92 49.15 13.09 24.62
CA ASP A 92 49.20 12.18 23.47
C ASP A 92 49.06 10.70 23.90
N THR A 93 49.72 10.30 25.00
CA THR A 93 49.53 8.96 25.55
C THR A 93 48.10 8.74 26.05
N VAL A 94 47.51 9.72 26.72
CA VAL A 94 46.14 9.63 27.21
C VAL A 94 45.13 9.63 26.06
N ASN A 95 45.40 10.33 24.97
CA ASN A 95 44.57 10.29 23.76
C ASN A 95 44.52 8.88 23.16
N ASN A 96 45.68 8.24 22.98
CA ASN A 96 45.73 6.88 22.45
C ASN A 96 45.18 5.85 23.43
N LEU A 97 45.33 6.08 24.74
CA LEU A 97 44.66 5.29 25.77
C LEU A 97 43.13 5.36 25.62
N ALA A 98 42.59 6.55 25.35
CA ALA A 98 41.16 6.75 25.16
C ALA A 98 40.65 6.07 23.88
N ILE A 99 41.37 6.19 22.77
CA ILE A 99 41.06 5.46 21.51
C ILE A 99 41.03 3.95 21.76
N ALA A 100 42.04 3.41 22.46
CA ALA A 100 42.08 1.98 22.79
C ALA A 100 40.92 1.54 23.70
N TYR A 101 40.39 2.43 24.55
CA TYR A 101 39.17 2.15 25.31
C TYR A 101 37.90 2.13 24.44
N ASN A 102 37.76 3.05 23.48
CA ASN A 102 36.63 3.00 22.52
C ASN A 102 36.64 1.69 21.74
N ASN A 103 37.81 1.28 21.23
CA ASN A 103 37.97 0.01 20.52
C ASN A 103 37.66 -1.23 21.38
N MET A 104 37.62 -1.09 22.71
CA MET A 104 37.20 -2.13 23.66
C MET A 104 35.73 -2.02 24.09
N GLY A 105 34.96 -1.05 23.57
CA GLY A 105 33.59 -0.76 23.98
C GLY A 105 33.47 -0.03 25.31
N GLU A 106 34.56 0.55 25.83
CA GLU A 106 34.64 1.22 27.14
C GLU A 106 34.50 2.75 26.98
N GLY A 107 33.46 3.19 26.25
CA GLY A 107 33.29 4.58 25.81
C GLY A 107 33.22 5.61 26.95
N GLU A 108 32.68 5.26 28.12
CA GLU A 108 32.64 6.17 29.28
C GLU A 108 34.04 6.53 29.80
N LYS A 109 34.97 5.57 29.78
CA LYS A 109 36.37 5.81 30.14
C LYS A 109 37.04 6.68 29.08
N ALA A 110 36.83 6.36 27.81
CA ALA A 110 37.37 7.14 26.70
C ALA A 110 36.88 8.59 26.73
N ARG A 111 35.58 8.82 26.97
CA ARG A 111 34.97 10.16 27.07
C ARG A 111 35.68 11.01 28.13
N ARG A 112 35.92 10.42 29.30
CA ARG A 112 36.66 11.10 30.39
C ARG A 112 38.07 11.47 29.94
N PHE A 113 38.80 10.54 29.36
CA PHE A 113 40.20 10.75 28.95
C PHE A 113 40.33 11.73 27.79
N HIS A 114 39.50 11.62 26.75
CA HIS A 114 39.46 12.59 25.65
C HIS A 114 39.07 13.99 26.15
N GLY A 115 38.15 14.11 27.12
CA GLY A 115 37.80 15.38 27.75
C GLY A 115 38.95 15.99 28.57
N GLU A 116 39.77 15.16 29.21
CA GLU A 116 41.01 15.60 29.88
C GLU A 116 42.04 16.11 28.86
N VAL A 117 42.27 15.34 27.78
CA VAL A 117 43.21 15.71 26.70
C VAL A 117 42.81 17.03 26.06
N LEU A 118 41.53 17.24 25.76
CA LEU A 118 41.03 18.48 25.18
C LEU A 118 41.39 19.69 26.07
N LYS A 119 41.17 19.60 27.38
CA LYS A 119 41.50 20.69 28.32
C LYS A 119 42.99 21.00 28.34
N ILE A 120 43.84 19.97 28.34
CA ILE A 120 45.30 20.15 28.34
C ILE A 120 45.76 20.82 27.04
N ARG A 121 45.28 20.34 25.89
CA ARG A 121 45.66 20.90 24.58
C ARG A 121 45.11 22.30 24.36
N GLU A 122 43.88 22.60 24.77
CA GLU A 122 43.35 23.97 24.75
C GLU A 122 44.20 24.94 25.59
N ALA A 123 44.62 24.52 26.79
CA ALA A 123 45.42 25.36 27.68
C ALA A 123 46.86 25.59 27.15
N LYS A 124 47.45 24.60 26.46
CA LYS A 124 48.86 24.63 26.04
C LYS A 124 49.10 25.07 24.61
N LEU A 125 48.19 24.72 23.70
CA LEU A 125 48.30 24.95 22.26
C LEU A 125 47.31 26.00 21.76
N GLY A 126 46.25 26.27 22.54
CA GLY A 126 45.13 27.10 22.12
C GLY A 126 44.04 26.30 21.40
N LYS A 127 42.91 26.97 21.15
CA LYS A 127 41.68 26.33 20.66
C LYS A 127 41.75 25.88 19.20
N ASP A 128 42.45 26.64 18.36
CA ASP A 128 42.49 26.42 16.90
C ASP A 128 43.73 25.62 16.44
N HIS A 129 44.52 25.09 17.38
CA HIS A 129 45.64 24.21 17.03
C HIS A 129 45.14 22.85 16.51
N PRO A 130 45.76 22.26 15.47
CA PRO A 130 45.35 20.96 14.90
C PRO A 130 45.13 19.86 15.96
N ASP A 131 46.07 19.64 16.88
CA ASP A 131 45.90 18.63 17.94
C ASP A 131 44.69 18.85 18.85
N THR A 132 44.31 20.11 19.09
CA THR A 132 43.11 20.47 19.86
C THR A 132 41.85 20.17 19.06
N ILE A 133 41.89 20.39 17.74
CA ILE A 133 40.79 20.06 16.83
C ILE A 133 40.59 18.54 16.76
N TYR A 134 41.67 17.74 16.66
CA TYR A 134 41.58 16.28 16.72
C TYR A 134 41.01 15.78 18.05
N SER A 135 41.28 16.46 19.18
CA SER A 135 40.64 16.10 20.45
C SER A 135 39.13 16.28 20.44
N LEU A 136 38.61 17.33 19.78
CA LEU A 136 37.16 17.48 19.58
C LEU A 136 36.62 16.41 18.64
N PHE A 137 37.32 16.11 17.56
CA PHE A 137 36.96 15.03 16.64
C PHE A 137 36.86 13.68 17.34
N HIS A 138 37.85 13.30 18.14
CA HIS A 138 37.81 12.04 18.90
C HIS A 138 36.74 12.03 20.00
N LEU A 139 36.46 13.17 20.65
CA LEU A 139 35.31 13.29 21.53
C LEU A 139 34.00 13.05 20.79
N GLY A 140 33.85 13.62 19.59
CA GLY A 140 32.71 13.37 18.72
C GLY A 140 32.53 11.89 18.41
N ASN A 141 33.58 11.21 17.94
CA ASN A 141 33.53 9.76 17.69
C ASN A 141 33.20 8.97 18.97
N THR A 142 33.69 9.41 20.13
CA THR A 142 33.38 8.74 21.41
C THR A 142 31.92 8.91 21.82
N GLU A 143 31.32 10.08 21.59
CA GLU A 143 29.89 10.28 21.85
C GLU A 143 29.06 9.49 20.83
N GLU A 144 29.52 9.32 19.59
CA GLU A 144 28.89 8.44 18.60
C GLU A 144 28.90 6.97 19.06
N ASP A 145 30.05 6.45 19.52
CA ASP A 145 30.18 5.09 20.09
C ASP A 145 29.26 4.88 21.31
N LEU A 146 28.98 5.95 22.06
CA LEU A 146 28.02 5.98 23.17
C LEU A 146 26.57 6.22 22.74
N GLN A 147 26.30 6.28 21.44
CA GLN A 147 24.99 6.54 20.83
C GLN A 147 24.38 7.90 21.25
N GLN A 148 25.23 8.87 21.58
CA GLN A 148 24.86 10.26 21.92
C GLN A 148 25.02 11.16 20.69
N TYR A 149 24.27 10.86 19.63
CA TYR A 149 24.46 11.42 18.30
C TYR A 149 24.37 12.96 18.25
N GLU A 150 23.48 13.59 19.01
CA GLU A 150 23.38 15.06 19.05
C GLU A 150 24.66 15.71 19.60
N LYS A 151 25.29 15.10 20.61
CA LYS A 151 26.57 15.58 21.15
C LYS A 151 27.73 15.31 20.21
N ALA A 152 27.72 14.15 19.54
CA ALA A 152 28.71 13.83 18.52
C ALA A 152 28.70 14.89 17.42
N VAL A 153 27.51 15.23 16.89
CA VAL A 153 27.30 16.30 15.93
C VAL A 153 27.82 17.64 16.45
N GLU A 154 27.52 18.00 17.69
CA GLU A 154 27.99 19.25 18.31
C GLU A 154 29.53 19.33 18.31
N TYR A 155 30.22 18.27 18.77
CA TYR A 155 31.69 18.24 18.79
C TYR A 155 32.31 18.25 17.39
N HIS A 156 31.74 17.51 16.43
CA HIS A 156 32.22 17.52 15.05
C HIS A 156 32.02 18.88 14.36
N GLN A 157 30.89 19.55 14.59
CA GLN A 157 30.66 20.91 14.09
C GLN A 157 31.65 21.91 14.70
N GLN A 158 31.89 21.84 16.02
CA GLN A 158 32.91 22.67 16.67
C GLN A 158 34.32 22.39 16.10
N ALA A 159 34.66 21.13 15.88
CA ALA A 159 35.94 20.75 15.25
C ALA A 159 36.06 21.37 13.85
N LEU A 160 35.01 21.29 13.03
CA LEU A 160 34.98 21.84 11.68
C LEU A 160 35.08 23.38 11.67
N GLU A 161 34.40 24.07 12.58
CA GLU A 161 34.47 25.53 12.71
C GLU A 161 35.88 26.01 13.11
N ARG A 162 36.56 25.26 13.97
CA ARG A 162 37.95 25.53 14.36
C ARG A 162 38.93 25.17 13.24
N ALA A 163 38.72 24.04 12.56
CA ALA A 163 39.50 23.64 11.39
C ALA A 163 39.50 24.72 10.30
N ARG A 164 38.33 25.31 9.99
CA ARG A 164 38.22 26.41 9.01
C ARG A 164 39.02 27.66 9.35
N ARG A 165 39.32 27.90 10.63
CA ARG A 165 40.12 29.04 11.11
C ARG A 165 41.61 28.71 11.25
N SER A 166 41.96 27.42 11.21
CA SER A 166 43.32 26.95 11.43
C SER A 166 44.08 26.84 10.10
N ALA A 167 45.14 27.62 9.94
CA ALA A 167 45.98 27.60 8.73
C ALA A 167 46.79 26.29 8.56
N GLY A 168 46.94 25.52 9.64
CA GLY A 168 47.72 24.27 9.66
C GLY A 168 46.87 23.00 9.56
N PHE A 169 45.55 23.11 9.42
CA PHE A 169 44.66 21.94 9.31
C PHE A 169 44.45 21.57 7.84
N SER A 170 44.75 20.33 7.47
CA SER A 170 44.73 19.94 6.06
C SER A 170 43.31 19.76 5.52
N LYS A 171 43.19 19.78 4.19
CA LYS A 171 41.92 19.49 3.51
C LYS A 171 41.50 18.02 3.64
N GLU A 172 42.47 17.12 3.72
CA GLU A 172 42.27 15.68 3.91
C GLU A 172 41.68 15.44 5.31
N ASP A 173 42.25 16.07 6.35
CA ASP A 173 41.74 15.97 7.72
C ASP A 173 40.32 16.54 7.89
N MET A 174 39.95 17.52 7.05
CA MET A 174 38.56 18.03 7.02
C MET A 174 37.60 16.97 6.49
N ALA A 175 38.03 16.10 5.56
CA ALA A 175 37.21 15.03 5.03
C ALA A 175 36.85 14.00 6.12
N ASP A 176 37.80 13.66 7.01
CA ASP A 176 37.55 12.78 8.16
C ASP A 176 36.47 13.36 9.09
N ILE A 177 36.54 14.65 9.41
CA ILE A 177 35.51 15.33 10.24
C ILE A 177 34.14 15.28 9.55
N PHE A 178 34.09 15.51 8.24
CA PHE A 178 32.83 15.43 7.49
C PHE A 178 32.28 14.00 7.44
N ALA A 179 33.13 12.98 7.29
CA ALA A 179 32.71 11.59 7.29
C ALA A 179 32.16 11.16 8.66
N SER A 180 32.84 11.50 9.76
CA SER A 180 32.32 11.25 11.12
C SER A 180 31.04 12.04 11.42
N LEU A 181 30.93 13.28 10.92
CA LEU A 181 29.68 14.03 11.00
C LEU A 181 28.55 13.32 10.21
N GLY A 182 28.88 12.72 9.07
CA GLY A 182 27.98 11.87 8.29
C GLY A 182 27.51 10.66 9.08
N ALA A 183 28.42 9.95 9.74
CA ALA A 183 28.12 8.80 10.60
C ALA A 183 27.24 9.19 11.80
N ALA A 184 27.59 10.27 12.50
CA ALA A 184 26.78 10.80 13.61
C ALA A 184 25.36 11.21 13.16
N TYR A 185 25.22 11.83 11.98
CA TYR A 185 23.90 12.13 11.42
C TYR A 185 23.12 10.88 11.01
N ASP A 186 23.78 9.85 10.47
CA ASP A 186 23.14 8.57 10.14
C ASP A 186 22.59 7.90 11.41
N GLY A 187 23.41 7.76 12.45
CA GLY A 187 22.99 7.21 13.74
C GLY A 187 21.84 7.98 14.38
N GLY A 188 21.81 9.31 14.23
CA GLY A 188 20.71 10.17 14.67
C GLY A 188 19.49 10.19 13.72
N GLY A 189 19.55 9.51 12.58
CA GLY A 189 18.49 9.44 11.58
C GLY A 189 18.34 10.66 10.67
N ASN A 190 19.23 11.66 10.76
CA ASN A 190 19.22 12.82 9.86
C ASN A 190 19.93 12.46 8.55
N TYR A 191 19.30 11.59 7.76
CA TYR A 191 19.89 11.07 6.53
C TYR A 191 20.19 12.17 5.50
N ARG A 192 19.37 13.23 5.45
CA ARG A 192 19.64 14.40 4.59
C ARG A 192 21.01 15.02 4.86
N ARG A 193 21.31 15.34 6.13
CA ARG A 193 22.59 15.94 6.50
C ARG A 193 23.72 14.93 6.47
N SER A 194 23.43 13.65 6.72
CA SER A 194 24.40 12.56 6.57
C SER A 194 24.90 12.47 5.12
N ILE A 195 24.00 12.37 4.15
CA ILE A 195 24.30 12.36 2.71
C ILE A 195 25.15 13.58 2.33
N SER A 196 24.70 14.78 2.69
CA SER A 196 25.45 16.01 2.39
C SER A 196 26.84 16.06 3.03
N SER A 197 27.03 15.41 4.18
CA SER A 197 28.32 15.38 4.88
C SER A 197 29.27 14.39 4.23
N TYR A 198 28.81 13.19 3.87
CA TYR A 198 29.60 12.24 3.10
C TYR A 198 29.97 12.76 1.71
N GLU A 199 29.03 13.38 0.98
CA GLU A 199 29.34 14.01 -0.32
C GLU A 199 30.42 15.09 -0.21
N LYS A 200 30.39 15.89 0.86
CA LYS A 200 31.47 16.85 1.14
C LYS A 200 32.79 16.16 1.44
N ALA A 201 32.79 15.11 2.26
CA ALA A 201 34.00 14.35 2.54
C ALA A 201 34.63 13.82 1.23
N LEU A 202 33.82 13.26 0.33
CA LEU A 202 34.28 12.78 -0.97
C LEU A 202 34.78 13.92 -1.87
N ASP A 203 34.11 15.07 -1.93
CA ASP A 203 34.56 16.26 -2.68
C ASP A 203 35.91 16.79 -2.18
N PHE A 204 36.17 16.75 -0.87
CA PHE A 204 37.48 17.11 -0.32
C PHE A 204 38.58 16.13 -0.74
N MET A 205 38.29 14.83 -0.75
CA MET A 205 39.23 13.78 -1.18
C MET A 205 39.52 13.85 -2.70
N GLU A 206 38.50 14.10 -3.52
CA GLU A 206 38.64 14.33 -4.96
C GLU A 206 39.52 15.55 -5.24
N LYS A 207 39.28 16.67 -4.55
CA LYS A 207 40.11 17.88 -4.68
C LYS A 207 41.54 17.71 -4.20
N ALA A 208 41.79 16.76 -3.30
CA ALA A 208 43.12 16.39 -2.85
C ALA A 208 43.80 15.34 -3.77
N GLY A 209 43.07 14.74 -4.71
CA GLY A 209 43.58 13.73 -5.64
C GLY A 209 43.81 12.36 -4.99
N VAL A 210 43.11 12.05 -3.89
CA VAL A 210 43.21 10.79 -3.12
C VAL A 210 41.97 9.90 -3.30
N GLU A 211 41.42 9.91 -4.51
CA GLU A 211 40.22 9.17 -4.93
C GLU A 211 40.41 7.65 -4.86
N GLU A 212 41.64 7.17 -5.10
CA GLU A 212 41.98 5.74 -5.07
C GLU A 212 42.39 5.25 -3.67
N SER A 213 41.76 5.80 -2.62
CA SER A 213 42.01 5.43 -1.23
C SER A 213 40.93 4.50 -0.66
N PHE A 214 41.32 3.67 0.32
CA PHE A 214 40.38 2.78 0.99
C PHE A 214 39.30 3.55 1.77
N CYS A 215 39.65 4.71 2.35
CA CYS A 215 38.72 5.59 3.04
C CYS A 215 37.66 6.14 2.09
N TYR A 216 38.05 6.61 0.91
CA TYR A 216 37.11 7.09 -0.11
C TYR A 216 36.10 6.01 -0.49
N MET A 217 36.57 4.76 -0.70
CA MET A 217 35.70 3.62 -0.97
C MET A 217 34.75 3.32 0.19
N ILE A 218 35.23 3.30 1.44
CA ILE A 218 34.38 3.07 2.62
C ILE A 218 33.30 4.14 2.72
N TRP A 219 33.66 5.42 2.64
CA TRP A 219 32.69 6.51 2.78
C TRP A 219 31.68 6.53 1.64
N THR A 220 32.07 6.12 0.43
CA THR A 220 31.13 5.91 -0.68
C THR A 220 30.15 4.76 -0.39
N LEU A 221 30.59 3.68 0.26
CA LEU A 221 29.70 2.60 0.71
C LEU A 221 28.76 3.07 1.84
N SER A 222 29.28 3.82 2.81
CA SER A 222 28.46 4.39 3.89
C SER A 222 27.41 5.35 3.33
N LEU A 223 27.77 6.17 2.34
CA LEU A 223 26.82 7.02 1.62
C LEU A 223 25.74 6.20 0.92
N ALA A 224 26.10 5.11 0.23
CA ALA A 224 25.13 4.21 -0.38
C ALA A 224 24.17 3.59 0.65
N GLU A 225 24.69 3.17 1.81
CA GLU A 225 23.89 2.62 2.91
C GLU A 225 22.90 3.66 3.47
N VAL A 226 23.33 4.90 3.67
CA VAL A 226 22.46 6.00 4.12
C VAL A 226 21.39 6.30 3.08
N CYS A 227 21.73 6.31 1.80
CA CYS A 227 20.75 6.46 0.71
C CYS A 227 19.70 5.32 0.76
N GLU A 228 20.12 4.07 0.97
CA GLU A 228 19.21 2.93 1.15
C GLU A 228 18.29 3.13 2.37
N LYS A 229 18.85 3.50 3.53
CA LYS A 229 18.08 3.78 4.77
C LYS A 229 17.08 4.91 4.57
N ALA A 230 17.42 5.94 3.80
CA ALA A 230 16.54 7.04 3.44
C ALA A 230 15.46 6.66 2.39
N GLY A 231 15.59 5.50 1.73
CA GLY A 231 14.69 5.04 0.67
C GLY A 231 15.06 5.54 -0.73
N TRP A 232 16.23 6.15 -0.91
CA TRP A 232 16.80 6.57 -2.19
C TRP A 232 17.52 5.39 -2.87
N ASN A 233 16.77 4.34 -3.22
CA ASN A 233 17.34 3.08 -3.69
C ASN A 233 18.17 3.23 -4.98
N GLU A 234 17.75 4.08 -5.93
CA GLU A 234 18.50 4.30 -7.18
C GLU A 234 19.83 5.01 -6.93
N LEU A 235 19.83 6.05 -6.09
CA LEU A 235 21.05 6.75 -5.68
C LEU A 235 21.98 5.84 -4.87
N ALA A 236 21.41 4.97 -4.05
CA ALA A 236 22.17 3.95 -3.34
C ALA A 236 22.88 2.98 -4.31
N VAL A 237 22.21 2.57 -5.40
CA VAL A 237 22.83 1.75 -6.46
C VAL A 237 23.99 2.49 -7.12
N GLU A 238 23.83 3.77 -7.45
CA GLU A 238 24.89 4.58 -8.08
C GLU A 238 26.15 4.64 -7.21
N TYR A 239 26.00 5.00 -5.93
CA TYR A 239 27.15 5.06 -5.01
C TYR A 239 27.74 3.68 -4.72
N CYS A 240 26.91 2.65 -4.56
CA CYS A 240 27.40 1.28 -4.37
C CYS A 240 28.20 0.80 -5.59
N GLU A 241 27.75 1.09 -6.80
CA GLU A 241 28.47 0.78 -8.03
C GLU A 241 29.81 1.51 -8.11
N LYS A 242 29.84 2.82 -7.79
CA LYS A 242 31.09 3.59 -7.70
C LYS A 242 32.07 2.92 -6.73
N ALA A 243 31.60 2.50 -5.55
CA ALA A 243 32.42 1.79 -4.58
C ALA A 243 32.94 0.42 -5.06
N VAL A 244 32.09 -0.37 -5.72
CA VAL A 244 32.45 -1.67 -6.30
C VAL A 244 33.51 -1.52 -7.39
N GLN A 245 33.39 -0.50 -8.25
CA GLN A 245 34.38 -0.20 -9.29
C GLN A 245 35.74 0.18 -8.69
N MET A 246 35.77 0.96 -7.62
CA MET A 246 37.01 1.29 -6.92
C MET A 246 37.64 0.06 -6.27
N ARG A 247 36.81 -0.76 -5.62
CA ARG A 247 37.27 -2.03 -5.07
C ARG A 247 37.92 -2.88 -6.16
N ARG A 248 37.31 -2.99 -7.34
CA ARG A 248 37.89 -3.69 -8.50
C ARG A 248 39.26 -3.16 -8.95
N LYS A 249 39.51 -1.85 -8.83
CA LYS A 249 40.83 -1.27 -9.16
C LYS A 249 41.89 -1.57 -8.10
N MET A 250 41.49 -1.63 -6.83
CA MET A 250 42.39 -1.79 -5.68
C MET A 250 42.81 -3.25 -5.42
N MET A 251 41.99 -4.22 -5.83
CA MET A 251 42.23 -5.65 -5.61
C MET A 251 41.90 -6.45 -6.87
N GLN A 252 42.44 -7.67 -6.97
CA GLN A 252 42.14 -8.56 -8.09
C GLN A 252 40.67 -8.99 -8.07
N ASP A 253 40.07 -9.24 -9.24
CA ASP A 253 38.68 -9.72 -9.38
C ASP A 253 38.39 -11.02 -8.61
N SER A 254 39.43 -11.83 -8.33
CA SER A 254 39.32 -13.05 -7.52
C SER A 254 39.25 -12.81 -6.01
N HIS A 255 39.38 -11.56 -5.55
CA HIS A 255 39.34 -11.24 -4.12
C HIS A 255 37.89 -11.32 -3.60
N LEU A 256 37.68 -12.06 -2.50
CA LEU A 256 36.34 -12.33 -1.97
C LEU A 256 35.56 -11.05 -1.61
N ASP A 257 36.25 -10.01 -1.14
CA ASP A 257 35.60 -8.72 -0.83
C ASP A 257 35.03 -8.01 -2.06
N TYR A 258 35.63 -8.19 -3.25
CA TYR A 258 35.07 -7.67 -4.49
C TYR A 258 33.82 -8.45 -4.89
N ILE A 259 33.89 -9.78 -4.82
CA ILE A 259 32.75 -10.67 -5.12
C ILE A 259 31.58 -10.37 -4.17
N ASN A 260 31.85 -10.19 -2.87
CA ASN A 260 30.85 -9.83 -1.87
C ASN A 260 30.22 -8.46 -2.16
N SER A 261 31.03 -7.45 -2.50
CA SER A 261 30.51 -6.13 -2.87
C SER A 261 29.65 -6.18 -4.14
N LEU A 262 30.05 -6.96 -5.14
CA LEU A 262 29.28 -7.14 -6.37
C LEU A 262 27.94 -7.86 -6.11
N ASN A 263 27.94 -8.85 -5.21
CA ASN A 263 26.71 -9.51 -4.76
C ASN A 263 25.79 -8.54 -3.99
N SER A 264 26.35 -7.70 -3.12
CA SER A 264 25.58 -6.65 -2.43
C SER A 264 25.00 -5.63 -3.41
N LEU A 265 25.74 -5.24 -4.46
CA LEU A 265 25.23 -4.40 -5.54
C LEU A 265 24.08 -5.07 -6.28
N GLY A 266 24.17 -6.37 -6.57
CA GLY A 266 23.09 -7.15 -7.15
C GLY A 266 21.83 -7.10 -6.28
N ILE A 267 21.95 -7.43 -5.00
CA ILE A 267 20.82 -7.35 -4.04
C ILE A 267 20.20 -5.94 -4.00
N LEU A 268 21.02 -4.89 -3.99
CA LEU A 268 20.54 -3.51 -4.00
C LEU A 268 19.84 -3.13 -5.32
N CYS A 269 20.36 -3.57 -6.46
CA CYS A 269 19.70 -3.44 -7.76
C CYS A 269 18.33 -4.14 -7.76
N CYS A 270 18.23 -5.35 -7.20
CA CYS A 270 16.97 -6.07 -7.06
C CYS A 270 15.96 -5.29 -6.19
N LYS A 271 16.41 -4.71 -5.06
CA LYS A 271 15.58 -3.85 -4.19
C LYS A 271 15.10 -2.58 -4.90
N ALA A 272 15.93 -2.00 -5.76
CA ALA A 272 15.58 -0.84 -6.58
C ALA A 272 14.66 -1.19 -7.76
N GLY A 273 14.32 -2.46 -7.99
CA GLY A 273 13.53 -2.91 -9.13
C GLY A 273 14.31 -2.99 -10.46
N MET A 274 15.64 -2.79 -10.42
CA MET A 274 16.53 -2.90 -11.57
C MET A 274 16.93 -4.36 -11.82
N PHE A 275 15.94 -5.24 -12.05
CA PHE A 275 16.15 -6.69 -12.09
C PHE A 275 17.13 -7.15 -13.17
N ALA A 276 17.19 -6.49 -14.33
CA ALA A 276 18.14 -6.82 -15.39
C ALA A 276 19.61 -6.56 -14.95
N LYS A 277 19.86 -5.43 -14.27
CA LYS A 277 21.18 -5.09 -13.76
C LYS A 277 21.56 -5.97 -12.57
N SER A 278 20.59 -6.31 -11.72
CA SER A 278 20.77 -7.29 -10.64
C SER A 278 21.23 -8.64 -11.17
N LEU A 279 20.53 -9.15 -12.19
CA LEU A 279 20.87 -10.42 -12.83
C LEU A 279 22.29 -10.40 -13.43
N GLN A 280 22.69 -9.31 -14.10
CA GLN A 280 24.06 -9.17 -14.63
C GLN A 280 25.12 -9.23 -13.51
N CYS A 281 24.88 -8.56 -12.38
CA CYS A 281 25.78 -8.61 -11.23
C CYS A 281 25.88 -10.04 -10.68
N HIS A 282 24.74 -10.72 -10.49
CA HIS A 282 24.73 -12.09 -9.97
C HIS A 282 25.31 -13.11 -10.96
N GLU A 283 25.15 -12.95 -12.27
CA GLU A 283 25.82 -13.79 -13.28
C GLU A 283 27.35 -13.65 -13.22
N GLU A 284 27.86 -12.42 -13.05
CA GLU A 284 29.29 -12.18 -12.86
C GLU A 284 29.78 -12.76 -11.52
N VAL A 285 29.04 -12.58 -10.42
CA VAL A 285 29.33 -13.23 -9.13
C VAL A 285 29.38 -14.74 -9.28
N LEU A 286 28.38 -15.34 -9.93
CA LEU A 286 28.28 -16.80 -10.09
C LEU A 286 29.51 -17.35 -10.82
N ARG A 287 29.95 -16.68 -11.89
CA ARG A 287 31.17 -17.01 -12.63
C ARG A 287 32.43 -16.90 -11.76
N LEU A 288 32.59 -15.78 -11.05
CA LEU A 288 33.77 -15.55 -10.18
C LEU A 288 33.82 -16.55 -9.02
N VAL A 289 32.68 -16.85 -8.39
CA VAL A 289 32.59 -17.85 -7.33
C VAL A 289 32.93 -19.24 -7.87
N GLN A 290 32.48 -19.59 -9.08
CA GLN A 290 32.85 -20.86 -9.70
C GLN A 290 34.36 -20.95 -9.95
N GLU A 291 35.00 -19.88 -10.43
CA GLU A 291 36.44 -19.83 -10.69
C GLU A 291 37.27 -19.91 -9.39
N VAL A 292 36.84 -19.21 -8.32
CA VAL A 292 37.63 -19.06 -7.08
C VAL A 292 37.33 -20.16 -6.05
N LEU A 293 36.07 -20.51 -5.85
CA LEU A 293 35.60 -21.41 -4.79
C LEU A 293 35.02 -22.73 -5.32
N GLY A 294 34.71 -22.80 -6.62
CA GLY A 294 34.05 -23.95 -7.24
C GLY A 294 32.53 -23.90 -7.14
N SER A 295 31.85 -24.64 -8.03
CA SER A 295 30.38 -24.67 -8.11
C SER A 295 29.70 -25.27 -6.88
N ASP A 296 30.41 -26.10 -6.12
CA ASP A 296 29.85 -26.82 -4.96
C ASP A 296 29.92 -25.99 -3.67
N HIS A 297 30.54 -24.81 -3.73
CA HIS A 297 30.59 -23.89 -2.60
C HIS A 297 29.21 -23.28 -2.31
N LEU A 298 28.87 -23.06 -1.03
CA LEU A 298 27.57 -22.52 -0.63
C LEU A 298 27.26 -21.16 -1.24
N PHE A 299 28.28 -20.32 -1.38
CA PHE A 299 28.09 -19.00 -1.98
C PHE A 299 27.57 -19.08 -3.42
N TYR A 300 27.94 -20.12 -4.18
CA TYR A 300 27.39 -20.36 -5.53
C TYR A 300 25.88 -20.64 -5.47
N ALA A 301 25.46 -21.44 -4.49
CA ALA A 301 24.04 -21.73 -4.26
C ALA A 301 23.28 -20.50 -3.73
N ASP A 302 23.91 -19.65 -2.91
CA ASP A 302 23.33 -18.38 -2.47
C ASP A 302 23.11 -17.43 -3.65
N THR A 303 24.08 -17.30 -4.55
CA THR A 303 23.96 -16.50 -5.77
C THR A 303 22.82 -17.01 -6.66
N LEU A 304 22.69 -18.33 -6.86
CA LEU A 304 21.54 -18.91 -7.58
C LEU A 304 20.19 -18.59 -6.91
N ASN A 305 20.14 -18.61 -5.58
CA ASN A 305 18.93 -18.23 -4.85
C ASN A 305 18.63 -16.73 -5.02
N ASN A 306 19.63 -15.85 -5.09
CA ASN A 306 19.44 -14.44 -5.41
C ASN A 306 18.95 -14.25 -6.86
N MET A 307 19.53 -14.96 -7.82
CA MET A 307 19.06 -14.96 -9.22
C MET A 307 17.61 -15.43 -9.35
N SER A 308 17.15 -16.34 -8.48
CA SER A 308 15.73 -16.72 -8.46
C SER A 308 14.80 -15.55 -8.12
N ALA A 309 15.25 -14.62 -7.27
CA ALA A 309 14.53 -13.38 -6.97
C ALA A 309 14.57 -12.41 -8.16
N ASP A 310 15.69 -12.32 -8.88
CA ASP A 310 15.80 -11.50 -10.09
C ASP A 310 14.85 -11.97 -11.20
N TYR A 311 14.88 -13.27 -11.53
CA TYR A 311 13.97 -13.86 -12.51
C TYR A 311 12.52 -13.68 -12.10
N SER A 312 12.21 -13.84 -10.80
CA SER A 312 10.88 -13.54 -10.26
C SER A 312 10.50 -12.09 -10.50
N GLY A 313 11.40 -11.13 -10.25
CA GLY A 313 11.22 -9.70 -10.52
C GLY A 313 10.92 -9.40 -11.99
N MET A 314 11.61 -10.08 -12.90
CA MET A 314 11.38 -10.03 -14.36
C MET A 314 10.13 -10.79 -14.83
N ASN A 315 9.39 -11.40 -13.90
CA ASN A 315 8.21 -12.24 -14.16
C ASN A 315 8.52 -13.53 -14.95
N GLU A 316 9.77 -13.98 -14.96
CA GLU A 316 10.25 -15.24 -15.54
C GLU A 316 10.18 -16.39 -14.51
N MET A 317 8.95 -16.77 -14.17
CA MET A 317 8.65 -17.68 -13.06
C MET A 317 9.27 -19.07 -13.16
N GLU A 318 9.40 -19.62 -14.37
CA GLU A 318 9.99 -20.95 -14.60
C GLU A 318 11.48 -20.95 -14.28
N LYS A 319 12.24 -19.99 -14.82
CA LYS A 319 13.68 -19.84 -14.53
C LYS A 319 13.94 -19.55 -13.05
N ALA A 320 13.05 -18.78 -12.41
CA ALA A 320 13.12 -18.55 -10.98
C ALA A 320 13.04 -19.86 -10.17
N LEU A 321 12.09 -20.74 -10.52
CA LEU A 321 11.98 -22.05 -9.87
C LEU A 321 13.18 -22.95 -10.16
N GLU A 322 13.70 -22.96 -11.38
CA GLU A 322 14.88 -23.73 -11.76
C GLU A 322 16.12 -23.30 -10.96
N ALA A 323 16.40 -21.99 -10.89
CA ALA A 323 17.51 -21.44 -10.13
C ALA A 323 17.39 -21.76 -8.62
N ASN A 324 16.19 -21.62 -8.05
CA ASN A 324 15.94 -21.98 -6.66
C ASN A 324 16.08 -23.50 -6.41
N ALA A 325 15.62 -24.34 -7.33
CA ALA A 325 15.72 -25.80 -7.22
C ALA A 325 17.18 -26.28 -7.30
N GLU A 326 18.00 -25.65 -8.16
CA GLU A 326 19.45 -25.90 -8.23
C GLU A 326 20.13 -25.48 -6.92
N ALA A 327 19.85 -24.26 -6.43
CA ALA A 327 20.37 -23.76 -5.16
C ALA A 327 20.04 -24.70 -3.99
N LEU A 328 18.77 -25.13 -3.90
CA LEU A 328 18.30 -26.06 -2.88
C LEU A 328 19.05 -27.39 -2.95
N ARG A 329 19.15 -28.00 -4.13
CA ARG A 329 19.82 -29.29 -4.31
C ARG A 329 21.29 -29.23 -3.87
N ARG A 330 21.99 -28.15 -4.21
CA ARG A 330 23.39 -27.93 -3.81
C ARG A 330 23.53 -27.77 -2.30
N LYS A 331 22.66 -26.97 -1.68
CA LYS A 331 22.68 -26.80 -0.22
C LYS A 331 22.34 -28.09 0.52
N GLU A 332 21.36 -28.86 0.05
CA GLU A 332 21.02 -30.17 0.62
C GLU A 332 22.17 -31.17 0.48
N ALA A 333 22.88 -31.19 -0.67
CA ALA A 333 24.04 -32.05 -0.88
C ALA A 333 25.24 -31.67 0.02
N ALA A 334 25.48 -30.37 0.22
CA ALA A 334 26.62 -29.88 1.00
C ALA A 334 26.39 -29.96 2.52
N LEU A 335 25.17 -29.70 3.00
CA LEU A 335 24.87 -29.50 4.43
C LEU A 335 23.88 -30.50 5.00
N GLY A 336 23.22 -31.30 4.16
CA GLY A 336 22.10 -32.15 4.54
C GLY A 336 20.75 -31.41 4.53
N PRO A 337 19.63 -32.15 4.49
CA PRO A 337 18.28 -31.60 4.29
C PRO A 337 17.75 -30.81 5.51
N SER A 338 18.32 -31.03 6.69
CA SER A 338 17.87 -30.41 7.93
C SER A 338 18.65 -29.14 8.28
N HIS A 339 19.51 -28.61 7.42
CA HIS A 339 20.34 -27.44 7.77
C HIS A 339 19.55 -26.11 7.66
N PRO A 340 19.77 -25.09 8.54
CA PRO A 340 19.06 -23.81 8.46
C PRO A 340 19.15 -23.09 7.09
N GLN A 341 20.28 -23.20 6.40
CA GLN A 341 20.46 -22.68 5.04
C GLN A 341 19.53 -23.31 3.99
N VAL A 342 19.09 -24.56 4.20
CA VAL A 342 18.09 -25.23 3.35
C VAL A 342 16.72 -24.60 3.58
N ALA A 343 16.39 -24.22 4.82
CA ALA A 343 15.15 -23.51 5.12
C ALA A 343 15.04 -22.18 4.36
N VAL A 344 16.13 -21.44 4.15
CA VAL A 344 16.15 -20.20 3.36
C VAL A 344 15.72 -20.43 1.90
N CYS A 345 16.11 -21.55 1.29
CA CYS A 345 15.66 -21.91 -0.06
C CYS A 345 14.17 -22.28 -0.09
N TYR A 346 13.67 -23.00 0.93
CA TYR A 346 12.24 -23.28 1.08
C TYR A 346 11.42 -21.99 1.28
N MET A 347 11.91 -21.03 2.07
CA MET A 347 11.30 -19.70 2.22
C MET A 347 11.23 -18.96 0.90
N SER A 348 12.33 -18.95 0.14
CA SER A 348 12.39 -18.30 -1.18
C SER A 348 11.42 -18.98 -2.16
N ARG A 349 11.35 -20.32 -2.15
CA ARG A 349 10.39 -21.08 -2.95
C ARG A 349 8.93 -20.82 -2.59
N GLY A 350 8.63 -20.67 -1.29
CA GLY A 350 7.31 -20.27 -0.82
C GLY A 350 6.87 -18.94 -1.46
N ARG A 351 7.74 -17.92 -1.41
CA ARG A 351 7.49 -16.63 -2.06
C ARG A 351 7.29 -16.74 -3.58
N LEU A 352 8.04 -17.61 -4.25
CA LEU A 352 7.85 -17.86 -5.69
C LEU A 352 6.46 -18.44 -5.96
N TYR A 353 6.03 -19.45 -5.18
CA TYR A 353 4.70 -20.04 -5.34
C TYR A 353 3.56 -19.08 -5.01
N GLU A 354 3.72 -18.21 -4.01
CA GLU A 354 2.76 -17.13 -3.74
C GLU A 354 2.56 -16.22 -4.94
N LYS A 355 3.66 -15.79 -5.57
CA LYS A 355 3.61 -14.90 -6.73
C LYS A 355 2.94 -15.57 -7.95
N MET A 356 3.01 -16.90 -8.03
CA MET A 356 2.31 -17.70 -9.04
C MET A 356 0.84 -18.00 -8.68
N GLY A 357 0.37 -17.64 -7.47
CA GLY A 357 -0.96 -18.00 -6.97
C GLY A 357 -1.12 -19.47 -6.56
N ARG A 358 -0.01 -20.20 -6.36
CA ARG A 358 0.02 -21.61 -5.94
C ARG A 358 0.10 -21.73 -4.41
N ASP A 359 -0.96 -21.32 -3.73
CA ASP A 359 -0.95 -21.11 -2.27
C ASP A 359 -0.68 -22.39 -1.46
N THR A 360 -1.19 -23.54 -1.92
CA THR A 360 -0.98 -24.83 -1.24
C THR A 360 0.49 -25.24 -1.26
N ASP A 361 1.16 -24.99 -2.38
CA ASP A 361 2.58 -25.29 -2.55
C ASP A 361 3.43 -24.28 -1.77
N ALA A 362 3.00 -23.02 -1.71
CA ALA A 362 3.63 -21.99 -0.89
C ALA A 362 3.59 -22.36 0.60
N LEU A 363 2.40 -22.70 1.11
CA LEU A 363 2.23 -23.12 2.50
C LEU A 363 3.10 -24.36 2.81
N ALA A 364 3.06 -25.38 1.95
CA ALA A 364 3.89 -26.58 2.13
C ALA A 364 5.40 -26.27 2.13
N ALA A 365 5.84 -25.29 1.35
CA ALA A 365 7.24 -24.85 1.34
C ALA A 365 7.60 -24.13 2.65
N TYR A 366 6.74 -23.23 3.15
CA TYR A 366 6.97 -22.54 4.42
C TYR A 366 6.90 -23.48 5.62
N GLU A 367 5.97 -24.44 5.64
CA GLU A 367 5.87 -25.44 6.71
C GLU A 367 7.14 -26.31 6.78
N LYS A 368 7.74 -26.65 5.63
CA LYS A 368 9.04 -27.33 5.59
C LYS A 368 10.16 -26.46 6.16
N ALA A 369 10.20 -25.17 5.80
CA ALA A 369 11.17 -24.24 6.39
C ALA A 369 10.97 -24.09 7.91
N LEU A 370 9.72 -23.99 8.35
CA LEU A 370 9.34 -23.89 9.76
C LEU A 370 9.78 -25.13 10.55
N LEU A 371 9.56 -26.32 9.99
CA LEU A 371 9.98 -27.59 10.56
C LEU A 371 11.50 -27.67 10.72
N ILE A 372 12.25 -27.30 9.67
CA ILE A 372 13.72 -27.29 9.72
C ILE A 372 14.21 -26.34 10.81
N ARG A 373 13.68 -25.11 10.87
CA ARG A 373 14.07 -24.11 11.87
C ARG A 373 13.73 -24.58 13.29
N ARG A 374 12.54 -25.18 13.48
CA ARG A 374 12.12 -25.77 14.76
C ARG A 374 13.12 -26.81 15.27
N ASP A 375 13.54 -27.71 14.40
CA ASP A 375 14.35 -28.87 14.77
C ASP A 375 15.85 -28.52 14.90
N THR A 376 16.28 -27.41 14.31
CA THR A 376 17.70 -26.96 14.33
C THR A 376 18.00 -25.94 15.41
N VAL A 377 17.26 -24.84 15.44
CA VAL A 377 17.50 -23.70 16.33
C VAL A 377 16.47 -23.60 17.46
N GLY A 378 15.33 -24.30 17.32
CA GLY A 378 14.27 -24.33 18.33
C GLY A 378 13.11 -23.37 18.01
N ARG A 379 12.04 -23.47 18.81
CA ARG A 379 10.81 -22.65 18.64
C ARG A 379 10.97 -21.20 19.08
N MET A 380 11.93 -20.91 19.96
CA MET A 380 12.15 -19.57 20.51
C MET A 380 13.17 -18.75 19.68
N ASP A 381 13.58 -19.25 18.52
CA ASP A 381 14.55 -18.57 17.67
C ASP A 381 13.87 -17.52 16.76
N PRO A 382 14.45 -16.31 16.57
CA PRO A 382 13.91 -15.29 15.69
C PRO A 382 13.65 -15.76 14.24
N LEU A 383 14.45 -16.68 13.71
CA LEU A 383 14.23 -17.23 12.37
C LEU A 383 12.94 -18.07 12.32
N TYR A 384 12.55 -18.73 13.41
CA TYR A 384 11.26 -19.42 13.48
C TYR A 384 10.11 -18.42 13.40
N ALA A 385 10.20 -17.29 14.11
CA ALA A 385 9.23 -16.20 14.05
C ALA A 385 9.12 -15.60 12.63
N ASP A 386 10.23 -15.40 11.91
CA ASP A 386 10.21 -14.92 10.50
C ASP A 386 9.37 -15.85 9.60
N THR A 387 9.43 -17.16 9.81
CA THR A 387 8.62 -18.10 9.02
C THR A 387 7.15 -17.99 9.35
N LEU A 388 6.79 -17.84 10.63
CA LEU A 388 5.40 -17.64 11.05
C LEU A 388 4.82 -16.36 10.44
N GLU A 389 5.60 -15.28 10.38
CA GLU A 389 5.19 -14.02 9.76
C GLU A 389 4.92 -14.19 8.25
N GLN A 390 5.73 -14.95 7.53
CA GLN A 390 5.48 -15.25 6.12
C GLN A 390 4.21 -16.09 5.93
N ILE A 391 3.97 -17.09 6.79
CA ILE A 391 2.73 -17.88 6.78
C ILE A 391 1.53 -16.97 7.07
N ALA A 392 1.64 -16.05 8.03
CA ALA A 392 0.59 -15.08 8.33
C ALA A 392 0.32 -14.15 7.14
N GLY A 393 1.36 -13.72 6.42
CA GLY A 393 1.24 -12.95 5.18
C GLY A 393 0.40 -13.69 4.12
N LEU A 394 0.64 -14.99 3.94
CA LEU A 394 -0.14 -15.85 3.05
C LEU A 394 -1.63 -15.90 3.45
N PHE A 395 -1.93 -16.16 4.72
CA PHE A 395 -3.31 -16.18 5.22
C PHE A 395 -4.00 -14.81 5.11
N THR A 396 -3.25 -13.73 5.34
CA THR A 396 -3.74 -12.35 5.19
C THR A 396 -4.14 -12.05 3.75
N ALA A 397 -3.36 -12.49 2.77
CA ALA A 397 -3.68 -12.32 1.35
C ALA A 397 -4.96 -13.07 0.94
N LYS A 398 -5.34 -14.13 1.66
CA LYS A 398 -6.56 -14.92 1.42
C LYS A 398 -7.77 -14.46 2.24
N GLY A 399 -7.60 -13.44 3.08
CA GLY A 399 -8.67 -12.93 3.94
C GLY A 399 -8.92 -13.77 5.19
N ALA A 400 -8.06 -14.74 5.50
CA ALA A 400 -8.13 -15.56 6.71
C ALA A 400 -7.45 -14.85 7.89
N TYR A 401 -8.00 -13.70 8.30
CA TYR A 401 -7.34 -12.79 9.24
C TYR A 401 -7.19 -13.35 10.65
N GLU A 402 -8.10 -14.21 11.11
CA GLU A 402 -8.00 -14.85 12.43
C GLU A 402 -6.78 -15.77 12.52
N ALA A 403 -6.62 -16.69 11.55
CA ALA A 403 -5.45 -17.56 11.47
C ALA A 403 -4.15 -16.75 11.32
N ALA A 404 -4.15 -15.71 10.48
CA ALA A 404 -2.99 -14.83 10.34
C ALA A 404 -2.62 -14.14 11.67
N ALA A 405 -3.61 -13.68 12.44
CA ALA A 405 -3.38 -13.07 13.74
C ALA A 405 -2.79 -14.05 14.76
N GLU A 406 -3.20 -15.33 14.76
CA GLU A 406 -2.63 -16.36 15.63
C GLU A 406 -1.13 -16.56 15.36
N TYR A 407 -0.74 -16.73 14.08
CA TYR A 407 0.66 -16.86 13.70
C TYR A 407 1.50 -15.64 14.09
N LEU A 408 0.98 -14.43 13.89
CA LEU A 408 1.66 -13.19 14.28
C LEU A 408 1.77 -13.02 15.80
N GLN A 409 0.76 -13.46 16.56
CA GLN A 409 0.82 -13.44 18.02
C GLN A 409 1.88 -14.40 18.55
N GLU A 410 2.01 -15.59 17.97
CA GLU A 410 3.09 -16.53 18.30
C GLU A 410 4.46 -15.94 17.94
N ALA A 411 4.61 -15.36 16.73
CA ALA A 411 5.84 -14.70 16.31
C ALA A 411 6.23 -13.55 17.27
N LEU A 412 5.27 -12.71 17.64
CA LEU A 412 5.48 -11.60 18.58
C LEU A 412 5.85 -12.09 19.98
N TYR A 413 5.24 -13.18 20.46
CA TYR A 413 5.62 -13.79 21.73
C TYR A 413 7.09 -14.22 21.71
N ILE A 414 7.52 -14.88 20.64
CA ILE A 414 8.92 -15.31 20.48
C ILE A 414 9.85 -14.10 20.46
N ARG A 415 9.53 -13.05 19.70
CA ARG A 415 10.37 -11.84 19.61
C ARG A 415 10.45 -11.06 20.93
N ARG A 416 9.41 -11.08 21.76
CA ARG A 416 9.42 -10.45 23.10
C ARG A 416 10.29 -11.21 24.11
N GLU A 417 10.29 -12.54 24.03
CA GLU A 417 11.05 -13.40 24.96
C GLU A 417 12.50 -13.60 24.51
N ALA A 418 12.79 -13.45 23.22
CA ALA A 418 14.15 -13.51 22.71
C ALA A 418 14.96 -12.31 23.23
N GLU A 419 15.94 -12.55 24.12
CA GLU A 419 16.93 -11.54 24.56
C GLU A 419 17.73 -10.93 23.38
N THR A 420 17.67 -11.56 22.20
CA THR A 420 18.30 -11.15 20.95
C THR A 420 17.37 -10.44 19.97
N GLY A 421 16.07 -10.38 20.25
CA GLY A 421 15.11 -9.69 19.38
C GLY A 421 15.40 -8.19 19.40
N THR A 422 15.72 -7.61 18.23
CA THR A 422 15.85 -6.15 18.16
C THR A 422 14.47 -5.51 18.35
N ASP A 423 14.39 -4.38 19.05
CA ASP A 423 13.14 -3.61 19.18
C ASP A 423 12.51 -3.34 17.79
N ARG A 424 13.34 -3.27 16.73
CA ARG A 424 12.93 -3.11 15.33
C ARG A 424 12.12 -4.30 14.80
N ASP A 425 12.55 -5.53 15.06
CA ASP A 425 11.82 -6.72 14.60
C ASP A 425 10.47 -6.85 15.32
N LEU A 426 10.43 -6.49 16.61
CA LEU A 426 9.21 -6.43 17.39
C LEU A 426 8.22 -5.40 16.83
N VAL A 427 8.71 -4.20 16.49
CA VAL A 427 7.93 -3.14 15.84
C VAL A 427 7.36 -3.62 14.49
N GLY A 428 8.16 -4.31 13.68
CA GLY A 428 7.71 -4.89 12.41
C GLY A 428 6.55 -5.88 12.60
N GLY A 429 6.69 -6.82 13.54
CA GLY A 429 5.63 -7.77 13.89
C GLY A 429 4.35 -7.08 14.39
N LEU A 430 4.47 -6.03 15.21
CA LEU A 430 3.33 -5.27 15.74
C LEU A 430 2.59 -4.55 14.60
N GLN A 431 3.33 -3.98 13.64
CA GLN A 431 2.75 -3.34 12.46
C GLN A 431 2.04 -4.35 11.55
N LEU A 432 2.62 -5.53 11.34
CA LEU A 432 1.95 -6.62 10.59
C LEU A 432 0.65 -7.05 11.28
N LEU A 433 0.66 -7.23 12.60
CA LEU A 433 -0.55 -7.60 13.34
C LEU A 433 -1.59 -6.49 13.31
N ALA A 434 -1.18 -5.23 13.41
CA ALA A 434 -2.06 -4.07 13.27
C ALA A 434 -2.75 -4.06 11.88
N ASP A 435 -2.01 -4.37 10.81
CA ASP A 435 -2.57 -4.47 9.46
C ASP A 435 -3.59 -5.60 9.32
N VAL A 436 -3.30 -6.77 9.90
CA VAL A 436 -4.24 -7.90 9.92
C VAL A 436 -5.51 -7.52 10.69
N LYS A 437 -5.36 -6.91 11.86
CA LYS A 437 -6.49 -6.47 12.69
C LYS A 437 -7.31 -5.38 12.01
N GLN A 438 -6.68 -4.44 11.32
CA GLN A 438 -7.39 -3.43 10.53
C GLN A 438 -8.21 -4.07 9.41
N LYS A 439 -7.65 -5.04 8.67
CA LYS A 439 -8.35 -5.75 7.60
C LYS A 439 -9.49 -6.63 8.12
N ALA A 440 -9.38 -7.15 9.34
CA ALA A 440 -10.44 -7.86 10.05
C ALA A 440 -11.58 -6.95 10.54
N GLY A 441 -11.43 -5.61 10.43
CA GLY A 441 -12.40 -4.64 10.95
C GLY A 441 -12.23 -4.31 12.43
N GLU A 442 -11.12 -4.72 13.06
CA GLU A 442 -10.77 -4.44 14.45
C GLU A 442 -9.86 -3.19 14.56
N GLY A 443 -10.27 -2.06 13.99
CA GLY A 443 -9.38 -0.89 13.85
C GLY A 443 -8.91 -0.25 15.15
N GLN A 444 -9.69 -0.35 16.23
CA GLN A 444 -9.26 0.12 17.56
C GLN A 444 -8.12 -0.74 18.14
N ALA A 445 -8.15 -2.06 17.92
CA ALA A 445 -7.07 -2.96 18.30
C ALA A 445 -5.82 -2.70 17.45
N ALA A 446 -6.01 -2.45 16.14
CA ALA A 446 -4.92 -2.05 15.25
C ALA A 446 -4.24 -0.74 15.70
N ALA A 447 -5.03 0.27 16.07
CA ALA A 447 -4.50 1.54 16.59
C ALA A 447 -3.74 1.36 17.91
N ALA A 448 -4.20 0.47 18.80
CA ALA A 448 -3.50 0.17 20.05
C ALA A 448 -2.12 -0.48 19.79
N LEU A 449 -2.05 -1.45 18.87
CA LEU A 449 -0.79 -2.08 18.47
C LEU A 449 0.19 -1.09 17.84
N CYS A 450 -0.29 -0.15 17.02
CA CYS A 450 0.57 0.90 16.47
C CYS A 450 1.06 1.87 17.55
N ARG A 451 0.27 2.17 18.59
CA ARG A 451 0.74 2.98 19.72
C ARG A 451 1.82 2.24 20.52
N GLU A 452 1.66 0.94 20.76
CA GLU A 452 2.71 0.12 21.39
C GLU A 452 4.01 0.14 20.57
N ALA A 453 3.91 -0.08 19.25
CA ALA A 453 5.06 0.00 18.36
C ALA A 453 5.74 1.39 18.41
N MET A 454 4.95 2.45 18.63
CA MET A 454 5.47 3.80 18.72
C MET A 454 6.21 4.09 20.02
N GLU A 455 5.74 3.54 21.14
CA GLU A 455 6.45 3.65 22.42
C GLU A 455 7.81 2.96 22.36
N LEU A 456 7.90 1.81 21.67
CA LEU A 456 9.18 1.13 21.43
C LEU A 456 10.10 1.96 20.53
N LEU A 457 9.57 2.53 19.45
CA LEU A 457 10.34 3.41 18.56
C LEU A 457 10.82 4.68 19.27
N GLU A 458 10.04 5.29 20.17
CA GLU A 458 10.45 6.45 20.98
C GLU A 458 11.51 6.09 22.05
N LYS A 459 11.50 4.86 22.55
CA LYS A 459 12.50 4.40 23.52
C LYS A 459 13.84 4.14 22.83
N HIS A 460 13.79 3.54 21.65
CA HIS A 460 14.99 3.13 20.90
C HIS A 460 15.58 4.29 20.07
N PHE A 461 14.70 5.14 19.53
CA PHE A 461 15.05 6.30 18.72
C PHE A 461 14.45 7.56 19.34
N SER A 462 15.00 8.73 19.02
CA SER A 462 14.36 9.99 19.42
C SER A 462 13.05 10.22 18.66
N LYS A 463 12.14 11.06 19.19
CA LYS A 463 10.89 11.47 18.51
C LYS A 463 11.10 12.09 17.13
N ASN A 464 12.31 12.59 16.88
CA ASN A 464 12.64 13.23 15.62
C ASN A 464 13.21 12.23 14.60
N HIS A 465 13.28 10.93 14.92
CA HIS A 465 13.85 9.93 14.02
C HIS A 465 12.88 9.54 12.88
N PRO A 466 13.35 9.30 11.64
CA PRO A 466 12.49 8.90 10.52
C PRO A 466 11.65 7.65 10.77
N GLU A 467 12.18 6.65 11.48
CA GLU A 467 11.44 5.42 11.80
C GLU A 467 10.26 5.69 12.75
N TYR A 468 10.41 6.65 13.68
CA TYR A 468 9.30 7.12 14.51
C TYR A 468 8.22 7.77 13.64
N ALA A 469 8.62 8.63 12.70
CA ALA A 469 7.69 9.27 11.78
C ALA A 469 6.94 8.26 10.88
N ILE A 470 7.58 7.16 10.46
CA ILE A 470 6.92 6.08 9.71
C ILE A 470 5.85 5.39 10.58
N GLY A 471 6.15 5.13 11.85
CA GLY A 471 5.17 4.62 12.81
C GLY A 471 3.96 5.55 12.95
N LEU A 472 4.19 6.87 13.05
CA LEU A 472 3.13 7.87 13.13
C LEU A 472 2.28 7.86 11.85
N ALA A 473 2.93 7.78 10.68
CA ALA A 473 2.22 7.70 9.40
C ALA A 473 1.27 6.50 9.35
N LYS A 474 1.72 5.35 9.86
CA LYS A 474 0.92 4.13 9.91
C LYS A 474 -0.28 4.25 10.85
N LEU A 475 -0.08 4.83 12.05
CA LEU A 475 -1.16 5.11 12.99
C LEU A 475 -2.19 6.08 12.39
N GLY A 476 -1.72 7.14 11.73
CA GLY A 476 -2.57 8.10 11.02
C GLY A 476 -3.41 7.45 9.92
N GLU A 477 -2.84 6.51 9.14
CA GLU A 477 -3.57 5.73 8.13
C GLU A 477 -4.71 4.91 8.74
N ILE A 478 -4.45 4.24 9.87
CA ILE A 478 -5.43 3.43 10.60
C ILE A 478 -6.57 4.30 11.14
N LEU A 479 -6.25 5.40 11.82
CA LEU A 479 -7.24 6.32 12.37
C LEU A 479 -8.11 6.94 11.27
N ALA A 480 -7.53 7.26 10.12
CA ALA A 480 -8.28 7.75 8.97
C ALA A 480 -9.28 6.73 8.42
N ARG A 481 -8.97 5.43 8.45
CA ARG A 481 -9.92 4.36 8.07
C ARG A 481 -11.08 4.25 9.07
N GLU A 482 -10.81 4.46 10.35
CA GLU A 482 -11.81 4.55 11.42
C GLU A 482 -12.59 5.87 11.42
N LYS A 483 -12.35 6.74 10.42
CA LYS A 483 -13.00 8.06 10.25
C LYS A 483 -12.67 9.06 11.37
N GLN A 484 -11.62 8.82 12.14
CA GLN A 484 -11.08 9.75 13.13
C GLN A 484 -10.15 10.75 12.43
N TYR A 485 -10.72 11.54 11.52
CA TYR A 485 -9.95 12.37 10.59
C TYR A 485 -9.12 13.46 11.26
N ASP A 486 -9.62 14.08 12.35
CA ASP A 486 -8.89 15.16 13.03
C ASP A 486 -7.61 14.65 13.70
N GLU A 487 -7.70 13.56 14.45
CA GLU A 487 -6.54 12.91 15.08
C GLU A 487 -5.56 12.40 14.00
N ALA A 488 -6.08 11.79 12.93
CA ALA A 488 -5.27 11.33 11.81
C ALA A 488 -4.49 12.47 11.13
N ILE A 489 -5.13 13.61 10.86
CA ILE A 489 -4.47 14.77 10.25
C ILE A 489 -3.38 15.33 11.17
N GLN A 490 -3.63 15.40 12.48
CA GLN A 490 -2.64 15.87 13.45
C GLN A 490 -1.39 14.97 13.44
N ILE A 491 -1.58 13.66 13.56
CA ILE A 491 -0.49 12.67 13.59
C ILE A 491 0.28 12.63 12.26
N LEU A 492 -0.42 12.67 11.14
CA LEU A 492 0.21 12.71 9.81
C LEU A 492 0.99 14.02 9.58
N THR A 493 0.53 15.14 10.14
CA THR A 493 1.25 16.42 10.05
C THR A 493 2.56 16.38 10.86
N GLU A 494 2.52 15.79 12.06
CA GLU A 494 3.72 15.58 12.88
C GLU A 494 4.72 14.65 12.16
N SER A 495 4.25 13.53 11.62
CA SER A 495 5.05 12.62 10.80
C SER A 495 5.71 13.33 9.61
N ALA A 496 4.94 14.12 8.86
CA ALA A 496 5.43 14.86 7.71
C ALA A 496 6.48 15.92 8.10
N ALA A 497 6.31 16.59 9.24
CA ALA A 497 7.28 17.58 9.73
C ALA A 497 8.63 16.94 10.05
N ILE A 498 8.61 15.79 10.75
CA ILE A 498 9.83 15.04 11.08
C ILE A 498 10.52 14.54 9.80
N GLN A 499 9.77 13.93 8.88
CA GLN A 499 10.33 13.41 7.63
C GLN A 499 10.93 14.53 6.77
N LYS A 500 10.27 15.69 6.69
CA LYS A 500 10.79 16.86 5.98
C LYS A 500 12.14 17.34 6.54
N GLU A 501 12.30 17.34 7.87
CA GLU A 501 13.53 17.75 8.52
C GLU A 501 14.67 16.73 8.31
N MET A 502 14.36 15.44 8.38
CA MET A 502 15.38 14.38 8.41
C MET A 502 15.71 13.76 7.06
N LEU A 503 14.77 13.74 6.10
CA LEU A 503 14.90 13.04 4.82
C LEU A 503 15.02 13.95 3.60
N ASP A 504 14.65 15.23 3.72
CA ASP A 504 14.45 16.23 2.66
C ASP A 504 13.03 16.25 2.03
N GLU A 505 12.70 17.36 1.34
CA GLU A 505 11.36 17.68 0.81
C GLU A 505 10.96 16.87 -0.42
N ASP A 506 11.93 16.27 -1.12
CA ASP A 506 11.76 15.42 -2.30
C ASP A 506 11.80 13.92 -1.96
N ASN A 507 12.02 13.57 -0.69
CA ASN A 507 12.15 12.17 -0.30
C ASN A 507 10.86 11.37 -0.53
N PRO A 508 10.94 10.16 -1.13
CA PRO A 508 9.76 9.35 -1.43
C PRO A 508 8.86 9.05 -0.22
N ARG A 509 9.44 8.91 0.99
CA ARG A 509 8.68 8.67 2.23
C ARG A 509 7.87 9.90 2.64
N TYR A 510 8.49 11.08 2.59
CA TYR A 510 7.82 12.36 2.86
C TYR A 510 6.68 12.63 1.87
N LEU A 511 6.95 12.46 0.57
CA LEU A 511 5.95 12.64 -0.49
C LEU A 511 4.74 11.69 -0.31
N LYS A 512 4.99 10.45 0.10
CA LYS A 512 3.92 9.48 0.40
C LYS A 512 3.07 9.93 1.59
N THR A 513 3.67 10.43 2.66
CA THR A 513 2.95 10.97 3.83
C THR A 513 2.13 12.20 3.45
N LEU A 514 2.66 13.11 2.61
CA LEU A 514 1.92 14.25 2.07
C LEU A 514 0.71 13.82 1.24
N GLU A 515 0.88 12.81 0.36
CA GLU A 515 -0.25 12.28 -0.42
C GLU A 515 -1.34 11.72 0.51
N TYR A 516 -0.98 10.94 1.53
CA TYR A 516 -1.94 10.44 2.51
C TYR A 516 -2.64 11.57 3.26
N LEU A 517 -1.90 12.56 3.75
CA LEU A 517 -2.45 13.72 4.44
C LEU A 517 -3.48 14.45 3.56
N ALA A 518 -3.14 14.69 2.29
CA ALA A 518 -4.03 15.30 1.31
C ALA A 518 -5.30 14.46 1.09
N GLU A 519 -5.18 13.14 0.93
CA GLU A 519 -6.31 12.23 0.77
C GLU A 519 -7.23 12.20 1.99
N VAL A 520 -6.68 12.22 3.20
CA VAL A 520 -7.46 12.28 4.44
C VAL A 520 -8.23 13.59 4.54
N CYS A 521 -7.60 14.72 4.21
CA CYS A 521 -8.27 16.02 4.12
C CYS A 521 -9.43 15.99 3.10
N VAL A 522 -9.24 15.37 1.92
CA VAL A 522 -10.32 15.19 0.93
C VAL A 522 -11.49 14.37 1.50
N ARG A 523 -11.21 13.26 2.21
CA ARG A 523 -12.27 12.41 2.81
C ARG A 523 -13.04 13.13 3.92
N LYS A 524 -12.36 14.00 4.68
CA LYS A 524 -12.99 14.87 5.69
C LYS A 524 -13.83 15.99 5.05
N GLY A 525 -13.44 16.46 3.87
CA GLY A 525 -14.06 17.58 3.16
C GLY A 525 -13.29 18.91 3.25
N ASP A 526 -12.08 18.89 3.80
CA ASP A 526 -11.20 20.06 3.95
C ASP A 526 -10.38 20.29 2.66
N TYR A 527 -11.07 20.53 1.54
CA TYR A 527 -10.47 20.61 0.20
C TYR A 527 -9.39 21.71 0.07
N ALA A 528 -9.51 22.81 0.81
CA ALA A 528 -8.53 23.90 0.77
C ALA A 528 -7.16 23.46 1.31
N VAL A 529 -7.17 22.72 2.43
CA VAL A 529 -5.95 22.16 3.05
C VAL A 529 -5.39 21.04 2.19
N ALA A 530 -6.25 20.18 1.62
CA ALA A 530 -5.83 19.16 0.67
C ALA A 530 -5.09 19.74 -0.56
N VAL A 531 -5.56 20.87 -1.11
CA VAL A 531 -4.88 21.55 -2.21
C VAL A 531 -3.49 22.04 -1.82
N GLN A 532 -3.29 22.54 -0.59
CA GLN A 532 -1.96 22.96 -0.13
C GLN A 532 -0.97 21.79 -0.12
N HIS A 533 -1.39 20.63 0.38
CA HIS A 533 -0.55 19.44 0.41
C HIS A 533 -0.29 18.87 -0.99
N TYR A 534 -1.30 18.84 -1.87
CA TYR A 534 -1.08 18.42 -3.26
C TYR A 534 -0.19 19.39 -4.05
N LEU A 535 -0.24 20.69 -3.78
CA LEU A 535 0.69 21.66 -4.37
C LEU A 535 2.12 21.41 -3.87
N ALA A 536 2.32 21.24 -2.57
CA ALA A 536 3.64 20.89 -2.03
C ALA A 536 4.19 19.57 -2.62
N LEU A 537 3.33 18.55 -2.77
CA LEU A 537 3.67 17.28 -3.43
C LEU A 537 4.06 17.48 -4.90
N ASN A 538 3.39 18.39 -5.61
CA ASN A 538 3.70 18.71 -7.00
C ASN A 538 4.99 19.54 -7.13
N ASP A 539 5.22 20.48 -6.23
CA ASP A 539 6.41 21.34 -6.23
C ASP A 539 7.70 20.55 -5.94
N ALA A 540 7.59 19.48 -5.14
CA ALA A 540 8.69 18.56 -4.86
C ALA A 540 8.95 17.53 -5.97
N ASN A 541 8.10 17.49 -7.02
CA ASN A 541 8.28 16.61 -8.16
C ASN A 541 9.04 17.34 -9.28
N TYR A 542 10.29 16.96 -9.52
CA TYR A 542 11.15 17.60 -10.54
C TYR A 542 10.88 17.13 -11.99
N GLU A 543 9.93 16.21 -12.20
CA GLU A 543 9.51 15.72 -13.52
C GLU A 543 10.66 15.19 -14.40
N GLU A 544 11.65 14.54 -13.79
CA GLU A 544 12.82 13.99 -14.49
C GLU A 544 12.44 12.78 -15.35
N THR A 545 11.71 11.83 -14.76
CA THR A 545 11.31 10.60 -15.45
C THR A 545 9.92 10.70 -16.08
N ALA A 546 9.60 9.76 -16.98
CA ALA A 546 8.24 9.66 -17.53
C ALA A 546 7.21 9.30 -16.45
N GLU A 547 7.60 8.54 -15.43
CA GLU A 547 6.75 8.20 -14.28
C GLU A 547 6.49 9.42 -13.40
N ASP A 548 7.50 10.25 -13.17
CA ASP A 548 7.35 11.49 -12.40
C ASP A 548 6.38 12.45 -13.06
N LYS A 549 6.46 12.58 -14.39
CA LYS A 549 5.49 13.36 -15.19
C LYS A 549 4.07 12.80 -15.08
N GLN A 550 3.91 11.48 -15.04
CA GLN A 550 2.61 10.85 -14.80
C GLN A 550 2.08 11.15 -13.40
N ARG A 551 2.91 11.03 -12.36
CA ARG A 551 2.55 11.37 -10.98
C ARG A 551 2.17 12.85 -10.83
N ALA A 552 2.91 13.76 -11.46
CA ALA A 552 2.58 15.18 -11.50
C ALA A 552 1.20 15.41 -12.14
N ALA A 553 0.93 14.78 -13.29
CA ALA A 553 -0.38 14.84 -13.93
C ALA A 553 -1.52 14.31 -13.03
N GLU A 554 -1.29 13.21 -12.32
CA GLU A 554 -2.26 12.67 -11.34
C GLU A 554 -2.52 13.63 -10.18
N THR A 555 -1.48 14.31 -9.67
CA THR A 555 -1.58 15.27 -8.58
C THR A 555 -2.32 16.53 -9.01
N LEU A 556 -2.02 17.07 -10.19
CA LEU A 556 -2.76 18.21 -10.77
C LEU A 556 -4.25 17.88 -10.97
N LEU A 557 -4.57 16.66 -11.38
CA LEU A 557 -5.96 16.23 -11.50
C LEU A 557 -6.66 16.12 -10.13
N ALA A 558 -5.94 15.71 -9.08
CA ALA A 558 -6.47 15.74 -7.71
C ALA A 558 -6.75 17.18 -7.24
N ILE A 559 -5.84 18.13 -7.54
CA ILE A 559 -6.04 19.56 -7.28
C ILE A 559 -7.29 20.08 -8.02
N ALA A 560 -7.46 19.68 -9.29
CA ALA A 560 -8.63 20.03 -10.08
C ALA A 560 -9.94 19.54 -9.44
N VAL A 561 -9.97 18.29 -8.96
CA VAL A 561 -11.10 17.69 -8.23
C VAL A 561 -11.41 18.49 -6.95
N CYS A 562 -10.40 18.87 -6.17
CA CYS A 562 -10.58 19.66 -4.96
C CYS A 562 -11.15 21.06 -5.26
N TYR A 563 -10.60 21.78 -6.25
CA TYR A 563 -11.14 23.09 -6.64
C TYR A 563 -12.58 23.01 -7.16
N LEU A 564 -12.92 21.93 -7.88
CA LEU A 564 -14.28 21.70 -8.35
C LEU A 564 -15.24 21.45 -7.19
N ALA A 565 -14.81 20.66 -6.19
CA ALA A 565 -15.60 20.42 -4.98
C ALA A 565 -15.82 21.71 -4.15
N MET A 566 -14.86 22.65 -4.18
CA MET A 566 -15.00 24.00 -3.61
C MET A 566 -15.86 24.96 -4.46
N GLY A 567 -16.32 24.54 -5.64
CA GLY A 567 -17.11 25.36 -6.56
C GLY A 567 -16.31 26.31 -7.46
N ASN A 568 -14.98 26.19 -7.52
CA ASN A 568 -14.12 27.01 -8.38
C ASN A 568 -13.87 26.34 -9.73
N GLU A 569 -14.90 26.35 -10.59
CA GLU A 569 -14.87 25.71 -11.92
C GLU A 569 -13.72 26.22 -12.82
N LYS A 570 -13.34 27.50 -12.70
CA LYS A 570 -12.27 28.10 -13.50
C LYS A 570 -10.91 27.51 -13.18
N LYS A 571 -10.54 27.44 -11.89
CA LYS A 571 -9.27 26.83 -11.47
C LYS A 571 -9.28 25.33 -11.73
N ALA A 572 -10.40 24.67 -11.46
CA ALA A 572 -10.56 23.25 -11.71
C ALA A 572 -10.29 22.88 -13.18
N GLU A 573 -10.88 23.60 -14.13
CA GLU A 573 -10.67 23.34 -15.55
C GLU A 573 -9.25 23.68 -16.03
N ALA A 574 -8.61 24.70 -15.44
CA ALA A 574 -7.22 25.04 -15.74
C ALA A 574 -6.27 23.89 -15.35
N TYR A 575 -6.35 23.42 -14.10
CA TYR A 575 -5.53 22.31 -13.62
C TYR A 575 -5.83 20.99 -14.34
N ARG A 576 -7.09 20.74 -14.71
CA ARG A 576 -7.44 19.54 -15.51
C ARG A 576 -6.77 19.57 -16.89
N LYS A 577 -6.80 20.71 -17.58
CA LYS A 577 -6.15 20.84 -18.90
C LYS A 577 -4.65 20.62 -18.80
N GLU A 578 -4.02 21.22 -17.80
CA GLU A 578 -2.60 21.04 -17.54
C GLU A 578 -2.26 19.57 -17.24
N ALA A 579 -3.07 18.89 -16.41
CA ALA A 579 -2.89 17.47 -16.11
C ALA A 579 -2.96 16.58 -17.37
N VAL A 580 -3.95 16.80 -18.25
CA VAL A 580 -4.10 16.04 -19.50
C VAL A 580 -2.95 16.33 -20.47
N GLU A 581 -2.54 17.58 -20.58
CA GLU A 581 -1.42 17.98 -21.44
C GLU A 581 -0.11 17.35 -20.95
N LYS A 582 0.17 17.39 -19.64
CA LYS A 582 1.35 16.73 -19.06
C LYS A 582 1.34 15.22 -19.29
N LEU A 583 0.21 14.55 -19.06
CA LEU A 583 0.08 13.11 -19.33
C LEU A 583 0.36 12.78 -20.81
N SER A 584 -0.14 13.60 -21.74
CA SER A 584 0.11 13.41 -23.17
C SER A 584 1.58 13.55 -23.56
N ARG A 585 2.31 14.47 -22.89
CA ARG A 585 3.75 14.68 -23.09
C ARG A 585 4.61 13.60 -22.44
N ALA A 586 4.11 12.93 -21.40
CA ALA A 586 4.83 11.86 -20.72
C ALA A 586 4.98 10.58 -21.58
N GLY A 587 4.21 10.45 -22.67
CA GLY A 587 4.31 9.32 -23.61
C GLY A 587 3.83 7.97 -23.05
N GLY A 588 3.32 7.94 -21.82
CA GLY A 588 2.81 6.73 -21.16
C GLY A 588 1.31 6.51 -21.37
N GLY A 589 0.87 5.25 -21.20
CA GLY A 589 -0.55 4.89 -21.22
C GLY A 589 -1.34 5.53 -20.07
N LEU A 590 -2.67 5.56 -20.19
CA LEU A 590 -3.55 6.10 -19.15
C LEU A 590 -3.44 5.24 -17.88
N THR A 591 -2.94 5.81 -16.78
CA THR A 591 -2.86 5.08 -15.50
C THR A 591 -4.26 4.88 -14.92
N GLU A 592 -4.47 3.77 -14.20
CA GLU A 592 -5.77 3.50 -13.55
C GLU A 592 -6.13 4.59 -12.53
N LYS A 593 -5.13 5.12 -11.82
CA LYS A 593 -5.29 6.19 -10.83
C LYS A 593 -5.70 7.51 -11.49
N PHE A 594 -5.08 7.89 -12.61
CA PHE A 594 -5.52 9.03 -13.41
C PHE A 594 -6.95 8.84 -13.93
N ALA A 595 -7.28 7.64 -14.45
CA ALA A 595 -8.63 7.32 -14.93
C ALA A 595 -9.70 7.50 -13.84
N LYS A 596 -9.43 6.99 -12.62
CA LYS A 596 -10.33 7.13 -11.47
C LYS A 596 -10.51 8.58 -11.05
N ARG A 597 -9.42 9.36 -10.95
CA ARG A 597 -9.48 10.79 -10.61
C ARG A 597 -10.20 11.59 -11.70
N HIS A 598 -10.04 11.24 -12.97
CA HIS A 598 -10.75 11.85 -14.09
C HIS A 598 -12.25 11.55 -14.02
N GLN A 599 -12.62 10.29 -13.77
CA GLN A 599 -14.01 9.90 -13.57
C GLN A 599 -14.63 10.64 -12.38
N GLN A 600 -13.88 10.82 -11.29
CA GLN A 600 -14.33 11.58 -10.12
C GLN A 600 -14.56 13.05 -10.48
N TYR A 601 -13.65 13.68 -11.24
CA TYR A 601 -13.84 15.03 -11.76
C TYR A 601 -15.11 15.12 -12.61
N ASP A 602 -15.31 14.20 -13.55
CA ASP A 602 -16.49 14.18 -14.42
C ASP A 602 -17.79 14.01 -13.62
N LEU A 603 -17.80 13.13 -12.63
CA LEU A 603 -18.95 12.93 -11.74
C LEU A 603 -19.30 14.21 -10.96
N LEU A 604 -18.28 14.92 -10.44
CA LEU A 604 -18.47 16.18 -9.73
C LEU A 604 -18.90 17.31 -10.67
N ALA A 605 -18.32 17.39 -11.87
CA ALA A 605 -18.64 18.41 -12.87
C ALA A 605 -20.07 18.25 -13.40
N ASN A 606 -20.56 17.01 -13.46
CA ASN A 606 -21.91 16.66 -13.88
C ASN A 606 -22.93 16.63 -12.73
N LYS A 607 -22.50 16.85 -11.48
CA LYS A 607 -23.40 16.86 -10.31
C LYS A 607 -24.30 18.10 -10.38
N GLY A 608 -25.55 17.90 -10.79
CA GLY A 608 -26.56 18.97 -10.92
C GLY A 608 -26.71 19.58 -12.32
N LYS A 609 -25.94 19.13 -13.32
CA LYS A 609 -26.12 19.51 -14.73
C LYS A 609 -26.68 18.32 -15.51
N LEU A 610 -27.79 18.51 -16.24
CA LEU A 610 -28.19 17.56 -17.29
C LEU A 610 -27.01 17.39 -18.26
N PRO A 611 -26.73 16.17 -18.79
CA PRO A 611 -25.50 15.92 -19.53
C PRO A 611 -25.34 16.89 -20.69
N TYR A 612 -24.25 17.66 -20.66
CA TYR A 612 -23.91 18.66 -21.67
C TYR A 612 -23.41 17.93 -22.94
N ALA A 613 -24.01 18.24 -24.09
CA ALA A 613 -23.81 17.58 -25.39
C ALA A 613 -22.37 17.60 -25.96
N GLY A 614 -21.41 18.25 -25.29
CA GLY A 614 -20.00 18.35 -25.70
C GLY A 614 -19.13 17.15 -25.27
N ALA A 615 -19.26 16.70 -24.02
CA ALA A 615 -18.48 15.57 -23.48
C ALA A 615 -18.90 14.24 -24.14
N GLU A 616 -20.20 14.12 -24.44
CA GLU A 616 -20.73 13.01 -25.24
C GLU A 616 -20.08 12.96 -26.63
N ARG A 617 -19.73 14.11 -27.22
CA ARG A 617 -19.17 14.20 -28.58
C ARG A 617 -17.71 13.74 -28.65
N GLN A 618 -16.91 14.07 -27.63
CA GLN A 618 -15.51 13.64 -27.53
C GLN A 618 -15.40 12.17 -27.14
N ALA A 619 -16.16 11.72 -26.14
CA ALA A 619 -16.23 10.30 -25.78
C ALA A 619 -16.73 9.45 -26.95
N LYS A 620 -17.77 9.91 -27.68
CA LYS A 620 -18.23 9.25 -28.92
C LYS A 620 -17.17 9.27 -30.02
N MET A 621 -16.29 10.27 -30.11
CA MET A 621 -15.24 10.31 -31.14
C MET A 621 -14.08 9.35 -30.85
N GLU A 622 -13.64 9.25 -29.60
CA GLU A 622 -12.60 8.30 -29.19
C GLU A 622 -13.10 6.86 -29.23
N GLU A 623 -14.33 6.62 -28.75
CA GLU A 623 -14.99 5.31 -28.87
C GLU A 623 -15.17 4.92 -30.35
N ARG A 624 -15.57 5.86 -31.22
CA ARG A 624 -15.62 5.64 -32.68
C ARG A 624 -14.26 5.33 -33.29
N ARG A 625 -13.17 5.99 -32.88
CA ARG A 625 -11.81 5.71 -33.40
C ARG A 625 -11.32 4.32 -32.99
N ARG A 626 -11.53 3.94 -31.73
CA ARG A 626 -11.17 2.60 -31.23
C ARG A 626 -11.95 1.51 -31.95
N LEU A 627 -13.26 1.71 -32.13
CA LEU A 627 -14.14 0.77 -32.80
C LEU A 627 -13.94 0.73 -34.33
N GLN A 628 -13.52 1.84 -34.95
CA GLN A 628 -13.16 1.85 -36.37
C GLN A 628 -11.91 1.02 -36.64
N LYS A 629 -10.87 1.11 -35.79
CA LYS A 629 -9.70 0.21 -35.87
C LYS A 629 -10.10 -1.26 -35.69
N ALA A 630 -10.98 -1.56 -34.73
CA ALA A 630 -11.48 -2.92 -34.50
C ALA A 630 -12.30 -3.46 -35.69
N LYS A 631 -13.08 -2.59 -36.34
CA LYS A 631 -13.79 -2.90 -37.58
C LYS A 631 -12.81 -3.28 -38.68
N ASP A 632 -11.80 -2.44 -38.93
CA ASP A 632 -10.83 -2.65 -40.01
C ASP A 632 -10.11 -4.00 -39.84
N LEU A 633 -9.61 -4.29 -38.63
CA LEU A 633 -9.05 -5.59 -38.23
C LEU A 633 -10.01 -6.77 -38.46
N PHE A 634 -11.28 -6.65 -38.05
CA PHE A 634 -12.25 -7.73 -38.22
C PHE A 634 -12.59 -7.99 -39.69
N THR A 635 -12.70 -6.95 -40.52
CA THR A 635 -12.88 -7.11 -41.98
C THR A 635 -11.65 -7.70 -42.67
N GLU A 636 -10.43 -7.37 -42.24
CA GLU A 636 -9.21 -8.00 -42.74
C GLU A 636 -9.16 -9.48 -42.39
N MET A 637 -9.55 -9.85 -41.17
CA MET A 637 -9.63 -11.26 -40.72
C MET A 637 -10.71 -12.05 -41.47
N LEU A 638 -11.88 -11.46 -41.75
CA LEU A 638 -12.92 -12.10 -42.57
C LEU A 638 -12.50 -12.28 -44.03
N ALA A 639 -11.71 -11.35 -44.58
CA ALA A 639 -11.17 -11.47 -45.94
C ALA A 639 -10.12 -12.59 -46.07
N GLN A 640 -9.35 -12.85 -44.99
CA GLN A 640 -8.38 -13.95 -44.93
C GLN A 640 -9.03 -15.34 -44.79
N ARG A 641 -10.32 -15.40 -44.41
CA ARG A 641 -11.11 -16.65 -44.28
C ARG A 641 -11.39 -17.35 -45.61
N GLY A 642 -11.08 -16.73 -46.74
CA GLY A 642 -11.38 -17.26 -48.08
C GLY A 642 -10.78 -18.64 -48.39
N GLU A 643 -9.84 -19.18 -47.61
CA GLU A 643 -9.18 -20.46 -47.93
C GLU A 643 -8.90 -21.42 -46.74
N GLN A 644 -9.25 -21.12 -45.48
CA GLN A 644 -9.04 -22.06 -44.35
C GLN A 644 -10.16 -22.02 -43.29
N GLU A 645 -10.76 -23.19 -43.00
CA GLU A 645 -11.70 -23.43 -41.89
C GLU A 645 -10.98 -23.38 -40.53
N GLN A 646 -10.66 -22.18 -40.04
CA GLN A 646 -10.34 -21.96 -38.63
C GLN A 646 -11.42 -21.09 -37.96
N SER A 647 -11.78 -21.44 -36.72
CA SER A 647 -12.70 -20.66 -35.90
C SER A 647 -12.09 -19.28 -35.61
N LEU A 648 -12.93 -18.24 -35.63
CA LEU A 648 -12.50 -16.87 -35.38
C LEU A 648 -12.06 -16.72 -33.92
N ASP A 649 -11.06 -15.87 -33.70
CA ASP A 649 -10.64 -15.48 -32.35
C ASP A 649 -11.84 -14.95 -31.54
N LYS A 650 -11.98 -15.38 -30.29
CA LYS A 650 -13.05 -14.93 -29.37
C LYS A 650 -13.07 -13.42 -29.23
N GLU A 651 -11.90 -12.77 -29.31
CA GLU A 651 -11.79 -11.32 -29.26
C GLU A 651 -12.43 -10.64 -30.49
N ALA A 652 -12.30 -11.25 -31.66
CA ALA A 652 -12.90 -10.77 -32.90
C ALA A 652 -14.44 -10.78 -32.81
N VAL A 653 -15.02 -11.87 -32.32
CA VAL A 653 -16.47 -12.00 -32.14
C VAL A 653 -17.02 -11.01 -31.11
N ARG A 654 -16.31 -10.79 -29.99
CA ARG A 654 -16.69 -9.77 -28.99
C ARG A 654 -16.63 -8.35 -29.55
N ASN A 655 -15.67 -8.07 -30.42
CA ASN A 655 -15.56 -6.78 -31.10
C ASN A 655 -16.72 -6.55 -32.07
N ALA A 656 -17.18 -7.58 -32.80
CA ALA A 656 -18.36 -7.50 -33.66
C ALA A 656 -19.65 -7.21 -32.85
N ILE A 657 -19.84 -7.86 -31.70
CA ILE A 657 -20.97 -7.57 -30.80
C ILE A 657 -20.91 -6.12 -30.29
N SER A 658 -19.73 -5.65 -29.88
CA SER A 658 -19.53 -4.27 -29.41
C SER A 658 -19.79 -3.23 -30.50
N LEU A 659 -19.43 -3.53 -31.74
CA LEU A 659 -19.77 -2.72 -32.92
C LEU A 659 -21.27 -2.65 -33.14
N GLY A 660 -21.98 -3.77 -33.02
CA GLY A 660 -23.44 -3.81 -33.09
C GLY A 660 -24.09 -2.93 -32.03
N ASP A 661 -23.63 -3.00 -30.78
CA ASP A 661 -24.13 -2.17 -29.67
C ASP A 661 -23.95 -0.67 -29.93
N LEU A 662 -22.80 -0.27 -30.50
CA LEU A 662 -22.57 1.12 -30.90
C LEU A 662 -23.55 1.55 -32.01
N GLN A 663 -23.78 0.71 -33.03
CA GLN A 663 -24.69 1.03 -34.13
C GLN A 663 -26.14 1.15 -33.63
N MET A 664 -26.55 0.31 -32.68
CA MET A 664 -27.85 0.45 -32.00
C MET A 664 -27.99 1.78 -31.27
N ARG A 665 -26.96 2.22 -30.53
CA ARG A 665 -26.97 3.51 -29.81
C ARG A 665 -26.94 4.72 -30.75
N THR A 666 -26.31 4.59 -31.91
CA THR A 666 -26.21 5.66 -32.91
C THR A 666 -27.41 5.71 -33.86
N GLY A 667 -28.35 4.78 -33.74
CA GLY A 667 -29.59 4.74 -34.52
C GLY A 667 -29.49 3.99 -35.85
N ASN A 668 -28.32 3.44 -36.19
CA ASN A 668 -28.08 2.69 -37.43
C ASN A 668 -28.48 1.22 -37.29
N ARG A 669 -29.79 0.97 -37.26
CA ARG A 669 -30.35 -0.36 -36.98
C ARG A 669 -29.92 -1.45 -37.96
N ASP A 670 -29.82 -1.14 -39.25
CA ASP A 670 -29.44 -2.13 -40.28
C ASP A 670 -27.98 -2.57 -40.13
N GLN A 671 -27.11 -1.64 -39.76
CA GLN A 671 -25.70 -1.93 -39.55
C GLN A 671 -25.48 -2.71 -38.24
N ALA A 672 -26.28 -2.43 -37.20
CA ALA A 672 -26.28 -3.24 -36.00
C ALA A 672 -26.69 -4.68 -36.27
N PHE A 673 -27.76 -4.87 -37.06
CA PHE A 673 -28.22 -6.19 -37.46
C PHE A 673 -27.14 -6.97 -38.19
N PHE A 674 -26.47 -6.35 -39.16
CA PHE A 674 -25.36 -6.95 -39.89
C PHE A 674 -24.26 -7.45 -38.95
N TRP A 675 -23.83 -6.64 -37.98
CA TRP A 675 -22.76 -7.03 -37.05
C TRP A 675 -23.16 -8.13 -36.09
N TYR A 676 -24.38 -8.09 -35.57
CA TYR A 676 -24.87 -9.17 -34.71
C TYR A 676 -25.07 -10.49 -35.47
N GLN A 677 -25.49 -10.42 -36.74
CA GLN A 677 -25.63 -11.60 -37.60
C GLN A 677 -24.26 -12.18 -37.97
N ALA A 678 -23.29 -11.32 -38.27
CA ALA A 678 -21.91 -11.76 -38.50
C ALA A 678 -21.30 -12.40 -37.25
N ALA A 679 -21.55 -11.83 -36.07
CA ALA A 679 -21.14 -12.41 -34.80
C ALA A 679 -21.81 -13.77 -34.56
N GLU A 680 -23.11 -13.91 -34.78
CA GLU A 680 -23.82 -15.20 -34.63
C GLU A 680 -23.23 -16.30 -35.52
N GLN A 681 -22.90 -15.99 -36.78
CA GLN A 681 -22.32 -16.97 -37.73
C GLN A 681 -20.86 -17.34 -37.43
N ALA A 682 -20.16 -16.48 -36.70
CA ALA A 682 -18.75 -16.62 -36.37
C ALA A 682 -18.51 -17.19 -34.98
N ALA A 683 -19.49 -17.10 -34.09
CA ALA A 683 -19.33 -17.40 -32.68
C ALA A 683 -19.48 -18.89 -32.38
N GLU A 684 -18.61 -19.37 -31.49
CA GLU A 684 -18.75 -20.63 -30.78
C GLU A 684 -18.76 -20.34 -29.28
N GLY A 685 -19.33 -21.22 -28.45
CA GLY A 685 -19.34 -21.02 -27.00
C GLY A 685 -20.25 -19.88 -26.53
N MET A 686 -19.81 -19.16 -25.50
CA MET A 686 -20.62 -18.11 -24.84
C MET A 686 -20.88 -16.89 -25.73
N GLU A 687 -19.97 -16.60 -26.64
CA GLU A 687 -20.12 -15.54 -27.62
C GLU A 687 -21.32 -15.78 -28.54
N TYR A 688 -21.69 -17.04 -28.81
CA TYR A 688 -22.87 -17.40 -29.60
C TYR A 688 -24.16 -17.06 -28.86
N ALA A 689 -24.24 -17.40 -27.57
CA ALA A 689 -25.37 -17.04 -26.72
C ALA A 689 -25.54 -15.51 -26.62
N GLN A 690 -24.44 -14.77 -26.49
CA GLN A 690 -24.45 -13.30 -26.46
C GLN A 690 -24.90 -12.69 -27.80
N ALA A 691 -24.41 -13.19 -28.93
CA ALA A 691 -24.84 -12.73 -30.26
C ALA A 691 -26.33 -13.02 -30.49
N CYS A 692 -26.81 -14.22 -30.15
CA CYS A 692 -28.22 -14.59 -30.21
C CYS A 692 -29.11 -13.69 -29.34
N ARG A 693 -28.65 -13.37 -28.12
CA ARG A 693 -29.36 -12.46 -27.22
C ARG A 693 -29.51 -11.05 -27.83
N ARG A 694 -28.42 -10.49 -28.37
CA ARG A 694 -28.44 -9.17 -29.02
C ARG A 694 -29.29 -9.13 -30.30
N LEU A 695 -29.27 -10.18 -31.11
CA LEU A 695 -30.22 -10.34 -32.24
C LEU A 695 -31.66 -10.40 -31.75
N GLY A 696 -31.91 -11.12 -30.65
CA GLY A 696 -33.20 -11.19 -29.99
C GLY A 696 -33.72 -9.81 -29.58
N GLU A 697 -32.92 -9.05 -28.85
CA GLU A 697 -33.23 -7.66 -28.47
C GLU A 697 -33.50 -6.77 -29.69
N TRP A 698 -32.68 -6.89 -30.74
CA TRP A 698 -32.88 -6.13 -31.98
C TRP A 698 -34.25 -6.42 -32.59
N TYR A 699 -34.63 -7.68 -32.75
CA TYR A 699 -35.94 -8.09 -33.29
C TYR A 699 -37.10 -7.58 -32.43
N LEU A 700 -36.93 -7.52 -31.10
CA LEU A 700 -37.93 -6.91 -30.22
C LEU A 700 -38.10 -5.42 -30.48
N THR A 701 -37.01 -4.68 -30.69
CA THR A 701 -37.08 -3.25 -31.04
C THR A 701 -37.65 -3.00 -32.43
N ALA A 702 -37.60 -4.00 -33.32
CA ALA A 702 -38.22 -4.00 -34.64
C ALA A 702 -39.70 -4.43 -34.62
N GLY A 703 -40.20 -4.93 -33.48
CA GLY A 703 -41.58 -5.44 -33.36
C GLY A 703 -41.78 -6.85 -33.91
N GLU A 704 -40.71 -7.56 -34.28
CA GLU A 704 -40.75 -8.94 -34.78
C GLU A 704 -40.64 -9.95 -33.64
N TYR A 705 -41.63 -9.95 -32.75
CA TYR A 705 -41.59 -10.69 -31.48
C TYR A 705 -41.34 -12.20 -31.61
N LEU A 706 -41.84 -12.85 -32.67
CA LEU A 706 -41.64 -14.29 -32.90
C LEU A 706 -40.17 -14.64 -33.22
N LYS A 707 -39.52 -13.85 -34.08
CA LYS A 707 -38.10 -14.06 -34.42
C LYS A 707 -37.21 -13.71 -33.24
N GLY A 708 -37.54 -12.62 -32.52
CA GLY A 708 -36.84 -12.26 -31.29
C GLY A 708 -36.92 -13.34 -30.23
N LEU A 709 -38.12 -13.89 -30.01
CA LEU A 709 -38.34 -15.00 -29.08
C LEU A 709 -37.53 -16.25 -29.49
N GLN A 710 -37.48 -16.58 -30.79
CA GLN A 710 -36.69 -17.70 -31.29
C GLN A 710 -35.20 -17.52 -30.95
N LYS A 711 -34.62 -16.35 -31.23
CA LYS A 711 -33.20 -16.08 -30.94
C LYS A 711 -32.89 -16.09 -29.44
N LEU A 712 -33.75 -15.51 -28.61
CA LEU A 712 -33.59 -15.54 -27.15
C LEU A 712 -33.74 -16.96 -26.59
N THR A 713 -34.64 -17.76 -27.15
CA THR A 713 -34.80 -19.18 -26.75
C THR A 713 -33.58 -20.00 -27.14
N ASN A 714 -32.98 -19.76 -28.31
CA ASN A 714 -31.73 -20.41 -28.69
C ASN A 714 -30.60 -20.09 -27.71
N ALA A 715 -30.43 -18.81 -27.34
CA ALA A 715 -29.46 -18.40 -26.32
C ALA A 715 -29.73 -19.07 -24.97
N LYS A 716 -31.01 -19.19 -24.57
CA LYS A 716 -31.42 -19.79 -23.30
C LYS A 716 -31.07 -21.28 -23.27
N ASN A 717 -31.46 -22.01 -24.30
CA ASN A 717 -31.21 -23.45 -24.38
C ASN A 717 -29.71 -23.74 -24.41
N TYR A 718 -28.93 -22.90 -25.10
CA TYR A 718 -27.47 -23.03 -25.14
C TYR A 718 -26.85 -22.87 -23.74
N ILE A 719 -27.23 -21.85 -22.98
CA ILE A 719 -26.73 -21.64 -21.62
C ILE A 719 -27.18 -22.78 -20.68
N GLU A 720 -28.42 -23.27 -20.80
CA GLU A 720 -28.91 -24.39 -19.98
C GLU A 720 -28.17 -25.71 -20.26
N GLU A 721 -27.66 -25.91 -21.48
CA GLU A 721 -26.98 -27.15 -21.90
C GLU A 721 -25.47 -27.13 -21.63
N TYR A 722 -24.82 -25.97 -21.78
CA TYR A 722 -23.35 -25.86 -21.78
C TYR A 722 -22.74 -24.96 -20.70
N ASP A 723 -23.54 -24.21 -19.92
CA ASP A 723 -23.01 -23.26 -18.93
C ASP A 723 -23.86 -23.17 -17.63
N SER A 724 -23.40 -22.35 -16.68
CA SER A 724 -24.09 -22.13 -15.41
C SER A 724 -25.34 -21.28 -15.57
N VAL A 725 -26.48 -21.85 -15.19
CA VAL A 725 -27.76 -21.14 -15.04
C VAL A 725 -27.80 -20.16 -13.86
N LYS A 726 -26.71 -20.06 -13.07
CA LYS A 726 -26.59 -19.12 -11.94
C LYS A 726 -25.75 -17.89 -12.29
N THR A 727 -25.97 -17.32 -13.47
CA THR A 727 -25.25 -16.13 -13.95
C THR A 727 -26.20 -14.95 -14.13
N LYS A 728 -25.64 -13.73 -14.07
CA LYS A 728 -26.40 -12.50 -14.33
C LYS A 728 -26.98 -12.47 -15.74
N ASP A 729 -26.23 -12.95 -16.74
CA ASP A 729 -26.65 -12.94 -18.14
C ASP A 729 -27.85 -13.87 -18.37
N TYR A 730 -27.86 -15.04 -17.74
CA TYR A 730 -29.01 -15.95 -17.77
C TYR A 730 -30.25 -15.34 -17.07
N CYS A 731 -30.04 -14.65 -15.95
CA CYS A 731 -31.09 -13.92 -15.25
C CYS A 731 -31.74 -12.85 -16.14
N GLU A 732 -30.93 -12.03 -16.83
CA GLU A 732 -31.46 -11.00 -17.73
C GLU A 732 -32.17 -11.58 -18.95
N LEU A 733 -31.66 -12.69 -19.50
CA LEU A 733 -32.26 -13.41 -20.63
C LEU A 733 -33.68 -13.92 -20.31
N LEU A 734 -33.90 -14.51 -19.13
CA LEU A 734 -35.25 -14.92 -18.68
C LEU A 734 -36.21 -13.73 -18.66
N ALA A 735 -35.73 -12.57 -18.25
CA ALA A 735 -36.53 -11.37 -18.16
C ALA A 735 -36.91 -10.81 -19.55
N GLU A 736 -35.99 -10.87 -20.51
CA GLU A 736 -36.22 -10.49 -21.91
C GLU A 736 -37.24 -11.41 -22.59
N ILE A 737 -37.14 -12.73 -22.40
CA ILE A 737 -38.13 -13.70 -22.88
C ILE A 737 -39.50 -13.42 -22.25
N GLY A 738 -39.53 -13.13 -20.94
CA GLY A 738 -40.77 -12.72 -20.26
C GLY A 738 -41.39 -11.44 -20.83
N ASP A 739 -40.56 -10.45 -21.18
CA ASP A 739 -41.00 -9.22 -21.85
C ASP A 739 -41.59 -9.50 -23.24
N CYS A 740 -41.03 -10.45 -23.99
CA CYS A 740 -41.56 -10.89 -25.28
C CYS A 740 -42.97 -11.45 -25.15
N TYR A 741 -43.15 -12.45 -24.27
CA TYR A 741 -44.46 -13.07 -24.05
C TYR A 741 -45.49 -12.05 -23.57
N PHE A 742 -45.07 -11.11 -22.71
CA PHE A 742 -45.96 -10.04 -22.28
C PHE A 742 -46.40 -9.14 -23.44
N ALA A 743 -45.47 -8.73 -24.31
CA ALA A 743 -45.78 -7.91 -25.48
C ALA A 743 -46.71 -8.62 -26.48
N MET A 744 -46.59 -9.96 -26.58
CA MET A 744 -47.49 -10.80 -27.39
C MET A 744 -48.85 -11.07 -26.74
N GLY A 745 -49.08 -10.62 -25.50
CA GLY A 745 -50.33 -10.87 -24.76
C GLY A 745 -50.44 -12.25 -24.09
N GLU A 746 -49.37 -13.05 -24.14
CA GLU A 746 -49.27 -14.40 -23.56
C GLU A 746 -48.96 -14.32 -22.05
N LYS A 747 -49.96 -13.85 -21.28
CA LYS A 747 -49.80 -13.48 -19.86
C LYS A 747 -49.23 -14.60 -18.98
N GLU A 748 -49.68 -15.84 -19.13
CA GLU A 748 -49.24 -16.95 -18.27
C GLU A 748 -47.81 -17.39 -18.59
N LYS A 749 -47.43 -17.39 -19.88
CA LYS A 749 -46.04 -17.68 -20.30
C LYS A 749 -45.07 -16.60 -19.82
N ALA A 750 -45.51 -15.34 -19.83
CA ALA A 750 -44.73 -14.23 -19.27
C ALA A 750 -44.48 -14.42 -17.77
N VAL A 751 -45.52 -14.77 -16.99
CA VAL A 751 -45.39 -15.08 -15.56
C VAL A 751 -44.46 -16.28 -15.34
N GLY A 752 -44.55 -17.31 -16.19
CA GLY A 752 -43.67 -18.48 -16.16
C GLY A 752 -42.18 -18.16 -16.30
N MET A 753 -41.83 -17.06 -16.98
CA MET A 753 -40.43 -16.60 -17.11
C MET A 753 -40.03 -15.59 -16.04
N TYR A 754 -40.94 -14.69 -15.63
CA TYR A 754 -40.65 -13.68 -14.61
C TYR A 754 -40.44 -14.27 -13.21
N LEU A 755 -41.12 -15.36 -12.84
CA LEU A 755 -40.95 -15.98 -11.52
C LEU A 755 -39.56 -16.59 -11.32
N PRO A 756 -39.02 -17.40 -12.24
CA PRO A 756 -37.61 -17.84 -12.21
C PRO A 756 -36.63 -16.67 -12.21
N TYR A 757 -36.88 -15.64 -13.02
CA TYR A 757 -36.08 -14.41 -13.04
C TYR A 757 -36.00 -13.76 -11.65
N ILE A 758 -37.14 -13.53 -10.99
CA ILE A 758 -37.18 -12.90 -9.65
C ILE A 758 -36.43 -13.75 -8.62
N ARG A 759 -36.60 -15.08 -8.64
CA ARG A 759 -35.89 -15.98 -7.73
C ARG A 759 -34.38 -15.89 -7.93
N LEU A 760 -33.92 -16.03 -9.17
CA LEU A 760 -32.51 -15.97 -9.50
C LEU A 760 -31.90 -14.59 -9.21
N PHE A 761 -32.64 -13.51 -9.46
CA PHE A 761 -32.22 -12.15 -9.15
C PHE A 761 -31.97 -11.95 -7.64
N ARG A 762 -32.77 -12.61 -6.79
CA ARG A 762 -32.58 -12.63 -5.33
C ARG A 762 -31.36 -13.45 -4.93
N GLU A 763 -31.20 -14.65 -5.49
CA GLU A 763 -30.05 -15.53 -5.20
C GLU A 763 -28.71 -14.85 -5.54
N LEU A 764 -28.67 -14.09 -6.64
CA LEU A 764 -27.49 -13.35 -7.10
C LEU A 764 -27.27 -11.99 -6.40
N GLN A 765 -28.16 -11.59 -5.48
CA GLN A 765 -28.09 -10.32 -4.74
C GLN A 765 -27.91 -9.07 -5.64
N LEU A 766 -28.54 -9.07 -6.82
CA LEU A 766 -28.37 -8.00 -7.81
C LEU A 766 -29.04 -6.67 -7.36
N PRO A 767 -28.50 -5.50 -7.77
CA PRO A 767 -29.03 -4.21 -7.39
C PRO A 767 -30.44 -3.97 -7.96
N ARG A 768 -31.41 -3.66 -7.08
CA ARG A 768 -32.84 -3.53 -7.40
C ARG A 768 -33.20 -2.23 -8.15
N GLY A 769 -32.69 -2.07 -9.37
CA GLY A 769 -32.91 -0.89 -10.21
C GLY A 769 -34.34 -0.75 -10.77
N LYS A 770 -34.60 0.35 -11.49
CA LYS A 770 -35.93 0.71 -12.03
C LYS A 770 -36.54 -0.36 -12.94
N GLN A 771 -35.74 -1.07 -13.74
CA GLN A 771 -36.25 -2.12 -14.63
C GLN A 771 -36.73 -3.35 -13.87
N TYR A 772 -36.01 -3.76 -12.83
CA TYR A 772 -36.43 -4.82 -11.92
C TYR A 772 -37.77 -4.48 -11.26
N GLN A 773 -37.92 -3.25 -10.76
CA GLN A 773 -39.15 -2.78 -10.14
C GLN A 773 -40.35 -2.78 -11.10
N ARG A 774 -40.15 -2.35 -12.36
CA ARG A 774 -41.20 -2.40 -13.40
C ARG A 774 -41.66 -3.82 -13.68
N ARG A 775 -40.72 -4.75 -13.85
CA ARG A 775 -41.02 -6.18 -14.09
C ARG A 775 -41.70 -6.81 -12.87
N LEU A 776 -41.27 -6.47 -11.65
CA LEU A 776 -41.89 -6.92 -10.41
C LEU A 776 -43.32 -6.39 -10.23
N GLU A 777 -43.57 -5.11 -10.53
CA GLU A 777 -44.93 -4.53 -10.49
C GLU A 777 -45.85 -5.13 -11.56
N ARG A 778 -45.30 -5.42 -12.75
CA ARG A 778 -46.04 -6.10 -13.83
C ARG A 778 -46.42 -7.52 -13.41
N THR A 779 -45.46 -8.28 -12.87
CA THR A 779 -45.66 -9.66 -12.41
C THR A 779 -46.71 -9.72 -11.30
N GLY A 780 -46.61 -8.85 -10.28
CA GLY A 780 -47.61 -8.79 -9.22
C GLY A 780 -49.02 -8.48 -9.70
N ARG A 781 -49.18 -7.63 -10.73
CA ARG A 781 -50.49 -7.34 -11.34
C ARG A 781 -51.06 -8.56 -12.07
N LEU A 782 -50.25 -9.20 -12.92
CA LEU A 782 -50.68 -10.39 -13.66
C LEU A 782 -51.10 -11.54 -12.73
N LEU A 783 -50.37 -11.74 -11.63
CA LEU A 783 -50.69 -12.73 -10.61
C LEU A 783 -51.97 -12.39 -9.84
N ALA A 784 -52.23 -11.11 -9.57
CA ALA A 784 -53.47 -10.68 -8.93
C ALA A 784 -54.68 -10.92 -9.85
N ASP A 785 -54.55 -10.60 -11.14
CA ASP A 785 -55.59 -10.79 -12.15
C ASP A 785 -55.90 -12.28 -12.39
N SER A 786 -54.92 -13.17 -12.24
CA SER A 786 -55.08 -14.62 -12.39
C SER A 786 -55.55 -15.34 -11.11
N GLY A 787 -55.83 -14.60 -10.03
CA GLY A 787 -56.29 -15.16 -8.75
C GLY A 787 -55.18 -15.74 -7.86
N ARG A 788 -53.91 -15.63 -8.26
CA ARG A 788 -52.72 -16.07 -7.48
C ARG A 788 -52.33 -15.01 -6.45
N HIS A 789 -53.26 -14.68 -5.55
CA HIS A 789 -53.15 -13.55 -4.64
C HIS A 789 -51.97 -13.65 -3.65
N LYS A 790 -51.54 -14.87 -3.28
CA LYS A 790 -50.37 -15.09 -2.42
C LYS A 790 -49.09 -14.61 -3.09
N ASP A 791 -48.81 -15.09 -4.30
CA ASP A 791 -47.62 -14.72 -5.08
C ASP A 791 -47.63 -13.23 -5.45
N ALA A 792 -48.83 -12.67 -5.71
CA ALA A 792 -49.01 -11.23 -5.93
C ALA A 792 -48.62 -10.40 -4.69
N ALA A 793 -49.03 -10.83 -3.49
CA ALA A 793 -48.70 -10.15 -2.24
C ALA A 793 -47.17 -10.16 -1.97
N GLU A 794 -46.49 -11.28 -2.26
CA GLU A 794 -45.02 -11.36 -2.16
C GLU A 794 -44.33 -10.37 -3.11
N CYS A 795 -44.77 -10.30 -4.37
CA CYS A 795 -44.21 -9.37 -5.37
C CYS A 795 -44.40 -7.90 -4.95
N PHE A 796 -45.59 -7.53 -4.49
CA PHE A 796 -45.86 -6.16 -4.04
C PHE A 796 -45.13 -5.80 -2.73
N SER A 797 -44.95 -6.76 -1.83
CA SER A 797 -44.18 -6.55 -0.58
C SER A 797 -42.70 -6.31 -0.87
N GLU A 798 -42.11 -7.10 -1.75
CA GLU A 798 -40.72 -6.90 -2.17
C GLU A 798 -40.54 -5.56 -2.89
N LEU A 799 -41.48 -5.21 -3.77
CA LEU A 799 -41.47 -3.91 -4.46
C LEU A 799 -41.61 -2.75 -3.46
N ALA A 800 -42.43 -2.89 -2.43
CA ALA A 800 -42.58 -1.89 -1.38
C ALA A 800 -41.27 -1.71 -0.59
N LEU A 801 -40.59 -2.80 -0.21
CA LEU A 801 -39.29 -2.74 0.47
C LEU A 801 -38.23 -2.06 -0.41
N ALA A 802 -38.14 -2.43 -1.69
CA ALA A 802 -37.22 -1.81 -2.63
C ALA A 802 -37.49 -0.31 -2.82
N THR A 803 -38.76 0.08 -2.88
CA THR A 803 -39.17 1.48 -2.99
C THR A 803 -38.81 2.27 -1.73
N ARG A 804 -39.04 1.69 -0.54
CA ARG A 804 -38.68 2.30 0.74
C ARG A 804 -37.17 2.55 0.86
N MET A 805 -36.34 1.61 0.42
CA MET A 805 -34.88 1.77 0.46
C MET A 805 -34.36 2.87 -0.47
N MET A 806 -34.98 3.07 -1.64
CA MET A 806 -34.52 4.07 -2.61
C MET A 806 -35.13 5.46 -2.42
N GLU A 807 -36.45 5.52 -2.19
CA GLU A 807 -37.22 6.77 -2.18
C GLU A 807 -37.67 7.17 -0.77
N GLY A 808 -37.56 6.28 0.23
CA GLY A 808 -38.16 6.47 1.55
C GLY A 808 -39.66 6.14 1.59
N GLU A 809 -40.34 6.56 2.67
CA GLU A 809 -41.77 6.32 2.86
C GLU A 809 -42.63 7.35 2.10
N THR A 810 -42.63 7.23 0.76
CA THR A 810 -43.32 8.16 -0.14
C THR A 810 -44.78 7.77 -0.43
N GLU A 811 -45.49 8.61 -1.19
CA GLU A 811 -46.82 8.29 -1.72
C GLU A 811 -46.83 7.04 -2.63
N ASN A 812 -45.72 6.78 -3.34
CA ASN A 812 -45.54 5.55 -4.12
C ASN A 812 -45.46 4.32 -3.21
N PHE A 813 -44.71 4.42 -2.11
CA PHE A 813 -44.64 3.37 -1.09
C PHE A 813 -46.02 3.10 -0.48
N ALA A 814 -46.76 4.14 -0.09
CA ALA A 814 -48.13 4.00 0.42
C ALA A 814 -49.08 3.34 -0.61
N ARG A 815 -48.96 3.69 -1.90
CA ARG A 815 -49.74 3.05 -2.98
C ARG A 815 -49.44 1.55 -3.10
N LEU A 816 -48.19 1.14 -2.91
CA LEU A 816 -47.79 -0.27 -2.94
C LEU A 816 -48.35 -1.04 -1.73
N LEU A 817 -48.35 -0.44 -0.54
CA LEU A 817 -49.00 -1.02 0.65
C LEU A 817 -50.50 -1.30 0.40
N LEU A 818 -51.20 -0.41 -0.30
CA LEU A 818 -52.60 -0.64 -0.69
C LEU A 818 -52.76 -1.83 -1.66
N LYS A 819 -51.83 -2.02 -2.60
CA LYS A 819 -51.87 -3.18 -3.52
C LYS A 819 -51.60 -4.49 -2.78
N THR A 820 -50.64 -4.48 -1.85
CA THR A 820 -50.35 -5.62 -0.99
C THR A 820 -51.54 -5.95 -0.08
N ALA A 821 -52.15 -4.94 0.54
CA ALA A 821 -53.34 -5.10 1.37
C ALA A 821 -54.52 -5.69 0.58
N ALA A 822 -54.77 -5.22 -0.64
CA ALA A 822 -55.82 -5.78 -1.51
C ALA A 822 -55.60 -7.27 -1.79
N SER A 823 -54.35 -7.68 -1.99
CA SER A 823 -53.99 -9.09 -2.21
C SER A 823 -54.19 -9.94 -0.95
N HIS A 824 -53.95 -9.39 0.25
CA HIS A 824 -54.24 -10.07 1.52
C HIS A 824 -55.73 -10.15 1.84
N ILE A 825 -56.53 -9.14 1.50
CA ILE A 825 -57.99 -9.18 1.63
C ILE A 825 -58.56 -10.31 0.78
N ALA A 826 -58.09 -10.45 -0.47
CA ALA A 826 -58.52 -11.53 -1.35
C ALA A 826 -58.10 -12.93 -0.86
N GLN A 827 -57.07 -13.03 -0.02
CA GLN A 827 -56.64 -14.28 0.64
C GLN A 827 -57.42 -14.57 1.94
N GLY A 828 -58.16 -13.60 2.49
CA GLY A 828 -58.78 -13.70 3.82
C GLY A 828 -57.82 -13.42 4.99
N ASN A 829 -56.61 -12.89 4.72
CA ASN A 829 -55.63 -12.53 5.76
C ASN A 829 -55.98 -11.17 6.39
N GLN A 830 -57.00 -11.17 7.24
CA GLN A 830 -57.59 -9.94 7.78
C GLN A 830 -56.61 -9.09 8.58
N LYS A 831 -55.73 -9.73 9.36
CA LYS A 831 -54.79 -9.05 10.27
C LYS A 831 -53.71 -8.29 9.49
N GLU A 832 -53.04 -8.97 8.56
CA GLU A 832 -51.99 -8.40 7.72
C GLU A 832 -52.54 -7.28 6.82
N ALA A 833 -53.73 -7.48 6.24
CA ALA A 833 -54.41 -6.45 5.46
C ALA A 833 -54.67 -5.18 6.29
N ASN A 834 -55.17 -5.32 7.52
CA ASN A 834 -55.43 -4.18 8.40
C ASN A 834 -54.15 -3.43 8.79
N THR A 835 -53.06 -4.15 9.13
CA THR A 835 -51.78 -3.52 9.48
C THR A 835 -51.22 -2.69 8.32
N LEU A 836 -51.31 -3.19 7.09
CA LEU A 836 -50.86 -2.48 5.90
C LEU A 836 -51.72 -1.25 5.60
N LEU A 837 -53.04 -1.36 5.80
CA LEU A 837 -53.99 -0.24 5.65
C LEU A 837 -53.76 0.85 6.69
N ASP A 838 -53.56 0.49 7.97
CA ASP A 838 -53.27 1.42 9.06
C ASP A 838 -51.99 2.21 8.76
N ARG A 839 -50.94 1.51 8.28
CA ARG A 839 -49.68 2.13 7.88
C ARG A 839 -49.84 3.06 6.69
N ALA A 840 -50.60 2.66 5.66
CA ALA A 840 -50.87 3.49 4.50
C ALA A 840 -51.67 4.76 4.86
N LEU A 841 -52.63 4.64 5.79
CA LEU A 841 -53.42 5.76 6.30
C LEU A 841 -52.54 6.76 7.07
N LEU A 842 -51.65 6.27 7.94
CA LEU A 842 -50.70 7.10 8.68
C LEU A 842 -49.79 7.90 7.74
N LEU A 843 -49.23 7.25 6.71
CA LEU A 843 -48.41 7.93 5.71
C LEU A 843 -49.19 8.99 4.93
N GLY A 844 -50.48 8.77 4.71
CA GLY A 844 -51.38 9.73 4.10
C GLY A 844 -51.56 11.04 4.88
N THR A 845 -51.33 11.03 6.21
CA THR A 845 -51.49 12.23 7.04
C THR A 845 -50.40 13.28 6.83
N ALA A 846 -49.29 12.94 6.18
CA ALA A 846 -48.13 13.81 6.00
C ALA A 846 -48.43 15.12 5.24
N LYS A 847 -49.42 15.12 4.33
CA LYS A 847 -49.85 16.31 3.58
C LYS A 847 -50.96 17.10 4.29
N GLY A 848 -51.31 16.73 5.51
CA GLY A 848 -52.40 17.33 6.29
C GLY A 848 -53.73 16.59 6.12
N ARG A 849 -54.43 16.38 7.25
CA ARG A 849 -55.69 15.63 7.31
C ARG A 849 -56.85 16.34 6.63
N GLU A 850 -56.75 17.62 6.33
CA GLU A 850 -57.83 18.38 5.68
C GLU A 850 -57.72 18.42 4.15
N THR A 851 -56.76 17.72 3.53
CA THR A 851 -56.60 17.77 2.07
C THR A 851 -57.62 16.89 1.33
N GLU A 852 -58.00 17.28 0.11
CA GLU A 852 -58.85 16.45 -0.74
C GLU A 852 -58.19 15.09 -1.05
N ALA A 853 -56.85 15.06 -1.15
CA ALA A 853 -56.08 13.83 -1.33
C ALA A 853 -56.22 12.87 -0.14
N TYR A 854 -56.17 13.38 1.10
CA TYR A 854 -56.40 12.57 2.29
C TYR A 854 -57.84 12.06 2.36
N GLY A 855 -58.83 12.89 2.01
CA GLY A 855 -60.23 12.46 1.92
C GLY A 855 -60.45 11.33 0.88
N LYS A 856 -59.81 11.40 -0.29
CA LYS A 856 -59.85 10.31 -1.30
C LYS A 856 -59.14 9.04 -0.82
N LEU A 857 -58.06 9.19 -0.04
CA LEU A 857 -57.37 8.06 0.57
C LEU A 857 -58.26 7.37 1.62
N CYS A 858 -58.95 8.15 2.46
CA CYS A 858 -59.92 7.65 3.43
C CYS A 858 -61.11 6.92 2.77
N ASP A 859 -61.64 7.42 1.65
CA ASP A 859 -62.65 6.69 0.85
C ASP A 859 -62.12 5.32 0.41
N ARG A 860 -60.92 5.29 -0.16
CA ARG A 860 -60.32 4.08 -0.71
C ARG A 860 -60.00 3.05 0.38
N ILE A 861 -59.33 3.48 1.46
CA ILE A 861 -58.98 2.61 2.59
C ILE A 861 -60.24 2.14 3.33
N GLY A 862 -61.22 3.02 3.50
CA GLY A 862 -62.50 2.71 4.14
C GLY A 862 -63.27 1.60 3.41
N ARG A 863 -63.30 1.63 2.07
CA ARG A 863 -63.86 0.52 1.27
C ARG A 863 -63.10 -0.79 1.45
N MET A 864 -61.77 -0.72 1.59
CA MET A 864 -60.94 -1.90 1.82
C MET A 864 -61.16 -2.49 3.21
N TYR A 865 -61.29 -1.67 4.27
CA TYR A 865 -61.68 -2.16 5.59
C TYR A 865 -63.06 -2.80 5.59
N ALA A 866 -64.04 -2.21 4.87
CA ALA A 866 -65.38 -2.77 4.74
C ALA A 866 -65.36 -4.14 4.04
N ALA A 867 -64.58 -4.27 2.96
CA ALA A 867 -64.38 -5.55 2.27
C ALA A 867 -63.65 -6.59 3.15
N ASN A 868 -62.74 -6.15 4.00
CA ASN A 868 -62.01 -7.00 4.95
C ASN A 868 -62.80 -7.35 6.22
N GLY A 869 -64.03 -6.83 6.38
CA GLY A 869 -64.88 -7.08 7.56
C GLY A 869 -64.56 -6.24 8.81
N SER A 870 -63.68 -5.24 8.70
CA SER A 870 -63.30 -4.36 9.82
C SER A 870 -64.23 -3.14 9.90
N LEU A 871 -65.46 -3.39 10.35
CA LEU A 871 -66.57 -2.44 10.27
C LEU A 871 -66.32 -1.11 10.98
N GLU A 872 -65.77 -1.10 12.20
CA GLU A 872 -65.49 0.14 12.95
C GLU A 872 -64.44 1.01 12.26
N ARG A 873 -63.32 0.42 11.82
CA ARG A 873 -62.26 1.12 11.06
C ARG A 873 -62.78 1.66 9.72
N ALA A 874 -63.71 0.92 9.09
CA ALA A 874 -64.35 1.35 7.87
C ALA A 874 -65.27 2.56 8.10
N GLU A 875 -66.06 2.56 9.18
CA GLU A 875 -66.90 3.70 9.58
C GLU A 875 -66.04 4.94 9.81
N ASP A 876 -64.95 4.84 10.57
CA ASP A 876 -64.07 5.97 10.88
C ASP A 876 -63.50 6.62 9.61
N CYS A 877 -62.95 5.83 8.69
CA CYS A 877 -62.36 6.34 7.45
C CYS A 877 -63.43 6.91 6.50
N LEU A 878 -64.53 6.20 6.29
CA LEU A 878 -65.57 6.63 5.35
C LEU A 878 -66.33 7.86 5.87
N SER A 879 -66.49 8.00 7.18
CA SER A 879 -67.10 9.17 7.82
C SER A 879 -66.27 10.44 7.61
N ILE A 880 -64.94 10.33 7.70
CA ILE A 880 -64.03 11.44 7.39
C ILE A 880 -64.18 11.88 5.93
N ALA A 881 -64.21 10.92 4.98
CA ALA A 881 -64.40 11.22 3.57
C ALA A 881 -65.79 11.83 3.28
N TYR A 882 -66.83 11.35 3.97
CA TYR A 882 -68.19 11.89 3.90
C TYR A 882 -68.28 13.33 4.42
N GLU A 883 -67.72 13.62 5.60
CA GLU A 883 -67.71 14.96 6.18
C GLU A 883 -66.94 15.97 5.32
N MET A 884 -65.79 15.57 4.74
CA MET A 884 -65.07 16.40 3.77
C MET A 884 -65.88 16.68 2.51
N THR A 885 -66.67 15.69 2.08
CA THR A 885 -67.55 15.83 0.91
C THR A 885 -68.73 16.75 1.20
N ARG A 886 -69.28 16.69 2.41
CA ARG A 886 -70.27 17.64 2.91
C ARG A 886 -69.73 19.07 2.94
N ASN A 887 -68.47 19.24 3.31
CA ASN A 887 -67.77 20.53 3.34
C ASN A 887 -67.26 21.01 1.97
N GLY A 888 -67.74 20.42 0.86
CA GLY A 888 -67.51 20.90 -0.50
C GLY A 888 -66.34 20.27 -1.27
N LYS A 889 -65.60 19.32 -0.69
CA LYS A 889 -64.46 18.63 -1.35
C LYS A 889 -64.93 17.38 -2.11
N LYS A 890 -64.32 17.02 -3.24
CA LYS A 890 -64.71 15.82 -4.00
C LYS A 890 -63.96 14.57 -3.51
N CYS A 891 -64.29 14.10 -2.31
CA CYS A 891 -63.54 13.03 -1.64
C CYS A 891 -64.21 11.65 -1.71
N LEU A 892 -65.51 11.56 -1.39
CA LEU A 892 -66.25 10.30 -1.28
C LEU A 892 -66.79 9.85 -2.64
N THR A 893 -66.59 8.58 -2.98
CA THR A 893 -67.11 7.95 -4.20
C THR A 893 -68.49 7.35 -3.98
N ARG A 894 -69.22 7.06 -5.06
CA ARG A 894 -70.53 6.36 -4.97
C ARG A 894 -70.40 5.01 -4.27
N ASP A 895 -69.33 4.27 -4.57
CA ASP A 895 -69.04 2.99 -3.94
C ASP A 895 -68.66 3.16 -2.47
N GLY A 896 -67.96 4.25 -2.12
CA GLY A 896 -67.62 4.59 -0.74
C GLY A 896 -68.84 4.92 0.10
N LEU A 897 -69.79 5.68 -0.47
CA LEU A 897 -71.07 5.96 0.18
C LEU A 897 -71.90 4.69 0.37
N ALA A 898 -71.96 3.82 -0.64
CA ALA A 898 -72.64 2.52 -0.53
C ALA A 898 -71.99 1.63 0.53
N ALA A 899 -70.66 1.59 0.60
CA ALA A 899 -69.93 0.88 1.63
C ALA A 899 -70.21 1.46 3.03
N LEU A 900 -70.23 2.79 3.19
CA LEU A 900 -70.52 3.46 4.46
C LEU A 900 -71.92 3.11 4.94
N LEU A 901 -72.93 3.22 4.07
CA LEU A 901 -74.30 2.83 4.40
C LEU A 901 -74.38 1.35 4.79
N SER A 902 -73.71 0.46 4.04
CA SER A 902 -73.68 -0.97 4.38
C SER A 902 -73.01 -1.23 5.73
N VAL A 903 -71.94 -0.50 6.07
CA VAL A 903 -71.24 -0.63 7.35
C VAL A 903 -72.12 -0.14 8.50
N LEU A 904 -72.78 1.02 8.34
CA LEU A 904 -73.69 1.59 9.35
C LEU A 904 -74.90 0.70 9.62
N ARG A 905 -75.50 0.09 8.57
CA ARG A 905 -76.57 -0.91 8.73
C ARG A 905 -76.10 -2.11 9.55
N LYS A 906 -74.91 -2.64 9.25
CA LYS A 906 -74.32 -3.78 9.98
C LYS A 906 -73.98 -3.44 11.43
N LEU A 907 -73.67 -2.18 11.73
CA LEU A 907 -73.37 -1.68 13.08
C LEU A 907 -74.60 -1.17 13.85
N GLY A 908 -75.77 -1.10 13.21
CA GLY A 908 -77.01 -0.57 13.82
C GLY A 908 -76.97 0.95 14.07
N ARG A 909 -76.22 1.72 13.29
CA ARG A 909 -75.98 3.18 13.48
C ARG A 909 -76.60 4.05 12.38
N GLU A 910 -77.77 3.65 11.87
CA GLU A 910 -78.39 4.26 10.69
C GLU A 910 -78.78 5.74 10.89
N GLU A 911 -79.00 6.18 12.13
CA GLU A 911 -79.51 7.52 12.47
C GLU A 911 -78.48 8.66 12.33
N ARG A 912 -77.20 8.38 12.05
CA ARG A 912 -76.11 9.37 12.14
C ARG A 912 -75.78 10.13 10.85
N TYR A 913 -76.22 9.69 9.66
CA TYR A 913 -75.72 10.25 8.38
C TYR A 913 -76.83 10.42 7.32
N PHE A 914 -76.88 11.60 6.68
CA PHE A 914 -77.85 11.94 5.62
C PHE A 914 -77.27 11.78 4.20
N ALA A 915 -78.10 11.70 3.16
CA ALA A 915 -77.60 11.67 1.79
C ALA A 915 -77.17 13.08 1.32
N VAL A 916 -75.95 13.23 0.81
CA VAL A 916 -75.46 14.50 0.23
C VAL A 916 -75.33 14.35 -1.29
N LYS A 917 -76.03 15.20 -2.04
CA LYS A 917 -75.84 15.36 -3.50
C LYS A 917 -75.42 16.80 -3.76
N GLN A 918 -74.24 17.00 -4.37
CA GLN A 918 -73.71 18.33 -4.74
C GLN A 918 -73.66 19.36 -3.60
N GLY A 919 -73.23 18.95 -2.39
CA GLY A 919 -73.06 19.89 -1.27
C GLY A 919 -74.36 20.42 -0.66
N LYS A 920 -75.52 19.83 -0.98
CA LYS A 920 -76.79 20.11 -0.31
C LYS A 920 -77.27 18.87 0.45
N LYS A 921 -77.77 19.09 1.68
CA LYS A 921 -78.54 18.08 2.43
C LYS A 921 -79.77 17.73 1.61
N LEU A 922 -79.92 16.46 1.23
CA LEU A 922 -81.23 15.90 0.92
C LEU A 922 -81.71 15.22 2.19
N GLU A 923 -82.97 15.50 2.55
CA GLU A 923 -83.68 14.79 3.63
C GLU A 923 -83.66 13.28 3.41
#